data_AF-A0A7R7XU60-F1
#
_entry.id   AF-A0A7R7XU60-F1
#
_cell.length_a   1.000
_cell.length_b   1.000
_cell.length_c   1.000
_cell.angle_alpha   90.00
_cell.angle_beta   90.00
_cell.angle_gamma   90.00
#
_symmetry.space_group_name_H-M   'P 1'
#
loop_
_entity.id
_entity.type
_entity.pdbx_description
1 polymer ?
#
loop_
_entity_poly.entity_id
_entity_poly.type
_entity_poly.pdbx_seq_one_letter_code
_entity_poly.pdbx_strand_id
1 'polypeptide(L)'
;MSGNLQPLGHEDYTVGWICALPKTELVAAEAMLDEEHPVLPAAQPEDENTYSLGRIGDHNVVIACLPAEQTGKASAATVAKDMLRSFPAVRFGLMVGIGGGAPYYGSQSDDEEYSDSEEELSDDIRDIRLGDVVISLHTKDTEAVVQYDFGKSVQGKEFVHTGGKLNKPPLVLLNAIARLQGQHVRKGNRIPELLQEALDKYPLIADSFRYPAAAKDRLFKPGTIHIESKKSCKLCCGPDNSNIVRRPDRATTAPNIHYGTVGSADQVMKDTVLRDQWAEEENIICFEMEAAGLMDSYPCLVIRGICDYADSHKNKAWHPYAAATAASYAKELLLLMPGQDVAGLTPIKQMFNQLGRIEESTTEVRRAVLSSQEEKQRSKILSSLSTLDYNTRQIDIFARRTEGTGTWFLNTNSFITWRDTSGQALYCPGIPGAGKTVLTSVIIDHLRPKLADNNAALAFIYCSYNDRNNADDIIRCVLKQIASQIPSLPDEVRRLYDLYKSQNKPTPRTDDVIQTIRSVATRVSRVYVVIDALDECLDDYRTDLLDALNKLMPLMNILVTARPVASIKDSLRPDLEQRIEAVNDDIVTYIEAQITGKRLKLSNELLKKPELRSQIVNELVASAKGMFLHARFHMEQLVPKHNILDLRNALKNLPKTSDQIYEKAMERVQSQDNETVSLANRTLQCVIGAVRLLHIRELQHALAVREGDYDIDDEALTAPNHLLSICAGLLTIDEEDGVLRLVHYTAQEFFKKHEHRYFSDIQEELTSICLTYLSLGVLDVYCQDDNDWWWIDNYVLLEYAAMNLGEHASGGIKGAMLQTAVSLFLNETKVTVVADMALAGHPDSWVRGSPNGITGIHYASYLGLADVVGQLLEQVGEEIDRKDTWARSPLSWAAEGGHAAVVKLLLDTDKVALDSRDHEGQTPLLYAADGGHEAVVKLLLDRKKVNIDLKDPWGRTPLLLATQGGHEAVVKLLLETGKVDIDSRTDEGRTPLSFAAWKGHEAVVKLLLETGKVDIDSKDFKSWTPLRWAEEYGHKGVVALLYHENKMDVDTECLDG
;
A
#
# COMPACT_ATOMS: atom_id res chain seq x y z
N MET A 1 19.92 39.56 59.67
CA MET A 1 19.11 38.76 60.61
C MET A 1 18.85 37.43 59.93
N SER A 2 19.56 36.38 60.35
CA SER A 2 19.33 35.00 59.93
C SER A 2 18.06 34.48 60.59
N GLY A 3 16.94 34.59 59.89
CA GLY A 3 15.69 33.91 60.26
C GLY A 3 15.79 32.45 59.84
N ASN A 4 15.57 31.54 60.78
CA ASN A 4 15.43 30.11 60.54
C ASN A 4 14.36 29.86 59.46
N LEU A 5 14.78 29.55 58.23
CA LEU A 5 13.89 28.95 57.23
C LEU A 5 13.64 27.50 57.69
N GLN A 6 12.38 27.16 57.98
CA GLN A 6 11.99 25.77 58.14
C GLN A 6 12.36 25.01 56.84
N PRO A 7 12.92 23.79 56.93
CA PRO A 7 13.17 23.00 55.74
C PRO A 7 11.83 22.69 55.06
N LEU A 8 11.70 23.09 53.79
CA LEU A 8 10.53 22.80 52.97
C LEU A 8 10.45 21.30 52.72
N GLY A 9 9.27 20.71 52.97
CA GLY A 9 8.95 19.32 52.70
C GLY A 9 7.98 19.18 51.53
N HIS A 10 7.63 17.94 51.18
CA HIS A 10 6.72 17.65 50.06
C HIS A 10 5.32 18.28 50.19
N GLU A 11 4.88 18.59 51.40
CA GLU A 11 3.58 19.22 51.70
C GLU A 11 3.55 20.73 51.44
N ASP A 12 4.71 21.35 51.18
CA ASP A 12 4.81 22.79 50.97
C ASP A 12 4.63 23.22 49.51
N TYR A 13 4.55 22.26 48.57
CA TYR A 13 4.44 22.50 47.14
C TYR A 13 2.98 22.43 46.68
N THR A 14 2.45 23.54 46.18
CA THR A 14 1.02 23.70 45.87
C THR A 14 0.72 23.74 44.38
N VAL A 15 1.73 23.94 43.52
CA VAL A 15 1.57 24.00 42.07
C VAL A 15 2.43 22.92 41.42
N GLY A 16 1.82 22.07 40.59
CA GLY A 16 2.55 21.09 39.81
C GLY A 16 2.68 21.53 38.36
N TRP A 17 3.90 21.49 37.81
CA TRP A 17 4.23 21.90 36.46
C TRP A 17 4.81 20.71 35.70
N ILE A 18 4.21 20.34 34.58
CA ILE A 18 4.63 19.20 33.75
C ILE A 18 5.12 19.70 32.40
N CYS A 19 6.27 19.19 31.97
CA CYS A 19 6.85 19.43 30.65
C CYS A 19 7.28 18.10 29.99
N ALA A 20 7.30 18.07 28.65
CA ALA A 20 7.62 16.88 27.85
C ALA A 20 9.09 16.82 27.42
N LEU A 21 9.73 17.97 27.16
CA LEU A 21 11.07 18.00 26.54
C LEU A 21 12.16 18.53 27.49
N PRO A 22 13.19 17.73 27.82
CA PRO A 22 14.18 18.11 28.82
C PRO A 22 15.14 19.22 28.34
N LYS A 23 15.43 19.33 27.04
CA LYS A 23 16.38 20.32 26.49
C LYS A 23 15.77 21.68 26.17
N THR A 24 14.44 21.78 26.18
CA THR A 24 13.72 23.01 25.80
C THR A 24 12.73 23.41 26.88
N GLU A 25 11.75 22.56 27.18
CA GLU A 25 10.65 22.89 28.08
C GLU A 25 11.04 22.86 29.55
N LEU A 26 11.80 21.85 29.99
CA LEU A 26 12.32 21.81 31.37
C LEU A 26 13.25 23.00 31.64
N VAL A 27 14.18 23.28 30.73
CA VAL A 27 15.09 24.44 30.82
C VAL A 27 14.31 25.75 30.90
N ALA A 28 13.27 25.92 30.08
CA ALA A 28 12.41 27.10 30.12
C ALA A 28 11.66 27.23 31.46
N ALA A 29 11.12 26.12 31.98
CA ALA A 29 10.39 26.10 33.24
C ALA A 29 11.29 26.43 34.44
N GLU A 30 12.47 25.82 34.52
CA GLU A 30 13.46 26.10 35.58
C GLU A 30 13.96 27.54 35.54
N ALA A 31 14.16 28.10 34.34
CA ALA A 31 14.60 29.49 34.18
C ALA A 31 13.57 30.51 34.70
N MET A 32 12.30 30.12 34.84
CA MET A 32 11.23 30.97 35.37
C MET A 32 11.17 31.00 36.90
N LEU A 33 11.88 30.11 37.61
CA LEU A 33 11.93 30.12 39.06
C LEU A 33 12.61 31.38 39.60
N ASP A 34 11.99 32.01 40.59
CA ASP A 34 12.61 33.12 41.34
C ASP A 34 13.72 32.56 42.24
N GLU A 35 13.44 31.43 42.90
CA GLU A 35 14.34 30.69 43.79
C GLU A 35 14.28 29.19 43.49
N GLU A 36 15.45 28.52 43.46
CA GLU A 36 15.57 27.07 43.34
C GLU A 36 15.69 26.43 44.73
N HIS A 37 14.91 25.39 45.01
CA HIS A 37 14.94 24.65 46.27
C HIS A 37 15.78 23.37 46.14
N PRO A 38 16.38 22.86 47.23
CA PRO A 38 17.08 21.57 47.21
C PRO A 38 16.17 20.42 46.78
N VAL A 39 16.70 19.49 45.99
CA VAL A 39 15.96 18.30 45.53
C VAL A 39 15.52 17.47 46.73
N LEU A 40 14.22 17.18 46.80
CA LEU A 40 13.65 16.21 47.74
C LEU A 40 13.62 14.83 47.07
N PRO A 41 14.02 13.74 47.75
CA PRO A 41 13.84 12.39 47.21
C PRO A 41 12.34 12.10 47.03
N ALA A 42 12.00 11.22 46.08
CA ALA A 42 10.64 10.74 45.94
C ALA A 42 10.12 10.21 47.28
N ALA A 43 8.89 10.59 47.67
CA ALA A 43 8.35 10.25 48.99
C ALA A 43 7.93 8.76 49.08
N GLN A 44 7.88 8.06 47.95
CA GLN A 44 7.50 6.65 47.83
C GLN A 44 8.48 5.91 46.90
N PRO A 45 8.78 4.61 47.14
CA PRO A 45 9.70 3.82 46.32
C PRO A 45 9.25 3.60 44.87
N GLU A 46 7.95 3.68 44.60
CA GLU A 46 7.35 3.41 43.28
C GLU A 46 7.33 4.64 42.36
N ASP A 47 7.76 5.81 42.85
CA ASP A 47 7.88 7.03 42.06
C ASP A 47 9.31 7.17 41.55
N GLU A 48 9.48 6.94 40.24
CA GLU A 48 10.76 7.01 39.54
C GLU A 48 11.05 8.41 38.96
N ASN A 49 10.18 9.41 39.18
CA ASN A 49 10.38 10.73 38.62
C ASN A 49 11.54 11.48 39.29
N THR A 50 12.15 12.37 38.50
CA THR A 50 13.07 13.38 39.00
C THR A 50 12.37 14.73 38.99
N TYR A 51 12.43 15.45 40.12
CA TYR A 51 11.74 16.73 40.32
C TYR A 51 12.71 17.88 40.45
N SER A 52 12.37 18.98 39.78
CA SER A 52 12.98 20.30 40.02
C SER A 52 12.02 21.11 40.89
N LEU A 53 12.54 21.68 41.97
CA LEU A 53 11.74 22.33 43.00
C LEU A 53 12.13 23.80 43.09
N GLY A 54 11.15 24.67 43.26
CA GLY A 54 11.44 26.09 43.44
C GLY A 54 10.23 26.92 43.79
N ARG A 55 10.38 28.24 43.65
CA ARG A 55 9.36 29.23 43.98
C ARG A 55 9.16 30.22 42.83
N ILE A 56 7.89 30.57 42.58
CA ILE A 56 7.46 31.65 41.68
C ILE A 56 6.46 32.53 42.45
N GLY A 57 6.83 33.77 42.73
CA GLY A 57 6.02 34.70 43.53
C GLY A 57 5.72 34.15 44.93
N ASP A 58 4.44 33.88 45.21
CA ASP A 58 3.97 33.33 46.48
C ASP A 58 3.79 31.80 46.44
N HIS A 59 4.15 31.13 45.34
CA HIS A 59 3.85 29.72 45.10
C HIS A 59 5.11 28.87 45.06
N ASN A 60 5.10 27.76 45.81
CA ASN A 60 6.11 26.72 45.68
C ASN A 60 5.69 25.75 44.57
N VAL A 61 6.57 25.57 43.59
CA VAL A 61 6.30 24.84 42.34
C VAL A 61 7.15 23.58 42.31
N VAL A 62 6.51 22.45 41.99
CA VAL A 62 7.18 21.20 41.64
C VAL A 62 7.11 21.00 40.12
N ILE A 63 8.27 20.89 39.49
CA ILE A 63 8.41 20.68 38.04
C ILE A 63 8.84 19.23 37.80
N ALA A 64 8.15 18.55 36.89
CA ALA A 64 8.55 17.23 36.40
C ALA A 64 8.61 17.22 34.87
N CYS A 65 9.66 16.60 34.34
CA CYS A 65 9.79 16.34 32.92
C CYS A 65 9.46 14.87 32.63
N LEU A 66 8.83 14.61 31.49
CA LEU A 66 8.66 13.24 30.99
C LEU A 66 10.04 12.56 30.80
N PRO A 67 10.12 11.22 30.96
CA PRO A 67 11.36 10.48 30.74
C PRO A 67 11.96 10.73 29.35
N ALA A 68 13.29 10.74 29.26
CA ALA A 68 13.98 10.94 27.99
C ALA A 68 13.49 9.95 26.91
N GLU A 69 13.22 10.47 25.71
CA GLU A 69 12.69 9.71 24.55
C GLU A 69 11.26 9.18 24.72
N GLN A 70 10.55 9.55 25.79
CA GLN A 70 9.13 9.23 25.98
C GLN A 70 8.28 10.51 25.91
N THR A 71 7.33 10.54 24.98
CA THR A 71 6.32 11.60 24.86
C THR A 71 4.92 10.98 24.79
N GLY A 72 3.88 11.80 24.88
CA GLY A 72 2.50 11.35 24.74
C GLY A 72 1.73 11.13 26.04
N LYS A 73 0.41 10.99 25.91
CA LYS A 73 -0.63 10.95 26.95
C LYS A 73 -0.31 10.02 28.14
N ALA A 74 0.12 8.78 27.88
CA ALA A 74 0.36 7.79 28.93
C ALA A 74 1.56 8.14 29.83
N SER A 75 2.61 8.71 29.25
CA SER A 75 3.80 9.16 29.98
C SER A 75 3.44 10.36 30.88
N ALA A 76 2.74 11.34 30.31
CA ALA A 76 2.26 12.50 31.06
C ALA A 76 1.37 12.10 32.25
N ALA A 77 0.41 11.19 32.04
CA ALA A 77 -0.46 10.68 33.10
C ALA A 77 0.31 9.99 34.24
N THR A 78 1.35 9.24 33.91
CA THR A 78 2.21 8.55 34.90
C THR A 78 2.99 9.56 35.74
N VAL A 79 3.67 10.50 35.09
CA VAL A 79 4.43 11.58 35.75
C VAL A 79 3.53 12.39 36.70
N ALA A 80 2.34 12.78 36.23
CA ALA A 80 1.38 13.54 37.02
C ALA A 80 0.91 12.76 38.26
N LYS A 81 0.59 11.47 38.09
CA LYS A 81 0.12 10.61 39.17
C LYS A 81 1.16 10.44 40.26
N ASP A 82 2.40 10.17 39.86
CA ASP A 82 3.49 9.95 40.81
C ASP A 82 3.91 11.27 41.48
N MET A 83 3.84 12.40 40.75
CA MET A 83 3.93 13.75 41.35
C MET A 83 2.88 13.96 42.44
N LEU A 84 1.61 13.63 42.20
CA LEU A 84 0.56 13.76 43.23
C LEU A 84 0.74 12.81 44.41
N ARG A 85 1.41 11.67 44.22
CA ARG A 85 1.73 10.74 45.30
C ARG A 85 2.79 11.33 46.20
N SER A 86 3.88 11.82 45.61
CA SER A 86 5.01 12.42 46.31
C SER A 86 4.71 13.81 46.88
N PHE A 87 3.95 14.64 46.17
CA PHE A 87 3.56 16.02 46.54
C PHE A 87 2.03 16.12 46.70
N PRO A 88 1.49 15.60 47.82
CA PRO A 88 0.04 15.54 48.04
C PRO A 88 -0.62 16.92 48.19
N ALA A 89 0.16 17.96 48.43
CA ALA A 89 -0.32 19.33 48.59
C ALA A 89 -0.58 20.08 47.26
N VAL A 90 -0.27 19.48 46.10
CA VAL A 90 -0.55 20.10 44.80
C VAL A 90 -2.06 20.35 44.64
N ARG A 91 -2.41 21.59 44.26
CA ARG A 91 -3.78 22.11 44.15
C ARG A 91 -4.27 22.19 42.71
N PHE A 92 -3.39 22.50 41.77
CA PHE A 92 -3.67 22.50 40.33
C PHE A 92 -2.40 22.22 39.53
N GLY A 93 -2.60 21.78 38.30
CA GLY A 93 -1.55 21.51 37.33
C GLY A 93 -1.36 22.62 36.30
N LEU A 94 -0.14 22.76 35.80
CA LEU A 94 0.18 23.44 34.56
C LEU A 94 0.85 22.44 33.61
N MET A 95 0.34 22.31 32.40
CA MET A 95 1.01 21.58 31.32
C MET A 95 1.59 22.60 30.36
N VAL A 96 2.89 22.86 30.46
CA VAL A 96 3.55 23.95 29.73
C VAL A 96 4.58 23.36 28.79
N GLY A 97 4.51 23.73 27.52
CA GLY A 97 5.46 23.24 26.52
C GLY A 97 5.21 23.82 25.15
N ILE A 98 5.59 23.11 24.11
CA ILE A 98 5.40 23.54 22.72
C ILE A 98 4.25 22.79 22.04
N GLY A 99 3.67 23.41 21.02
CA GLY A 99 2.63 22.82 20.18
C GLY A 99 2.64 23.40 18.77
N GLY A 100 1.93 22.75 17.85
CA GLY A 100 1.74 23.23 16.48
C GLY A 100 0.54 24.17 16.40
N GLY A 101 0.67 25.32 15.75
CA GLY A 101 -0.43 26.28 15.59
C GLY A 101 -1.32 25.94 14.39
N ALA A 102 -2.62 26.23 14.50
CA ALA A 102 -3.59 26.09 13.41
C ALA A 102 -4.14 27.46 13.00
N PRO A 103 -3.41 28.22 12.15
CA PRO A 103 -3.87 29.51 11.67
C PRO A 103 -4.99 29.35 10.62
N TYR A 104 -5.88 30.34 10.52
CA TYR A 104 -7.01 30.33 9.57
C TYR A 104 -7.17 31.70 8.91
N TYR A 105 -7.22 31.75 7.58
CA TYR A 105 -7.34 33.01 6.81
C TYR A 105 -8.49 32.99 5.78
N GLY A 106 -9.41 32.03 5.86
CA GLY A 106 -10.49 31.83 4.88
C GLY A 106 -9.99 31.40 3.49
N SER A 107 -10.91 31.03 2.61
CA SER A 107 -10.60 30.69 1.21
C SER A 107 -10.27 31.96 0.41
N GLN A 108 -9.01 32.40 0.39
CA GLN A 108 -8.58 33.51 -0.45
C GLN A 108 -8.33 33.02 -1.89
N SER A 109 -9.11 33.54 -2.84
CA SER A 109 -8.79 33.52 -4.27
C SER A 109 -7.60 34.44 -4.54
N ASP A 110 -6.62 33.96 -5.30
CA ASP A 110 -5.29 34.58 -5.53
C ASP A 110 -5.28 35.96 -6.24
N ASP A 111 -6.41 36.67 -6.39
CA ASP A 111 -6.54 37.83 -7.29
C ASP A 111 -6.92 39.20 -6.68
N GLU A 112 -7.00 39.37 -5.35
CA GLU A 112 -7.28 40.70 -4.78
C GLU A 112 -6.01 41.39 -4.24
N GLU A 113 -5.54 42.40 -5.00
CA GLU A 113 -4.66 43.46 -4.50
C GLU A 113 -5.27 44.03 -3.20
N TYR A 114 -4.55 43.91 -2.09
CA TYR A 114 -4.88 44.60 -0.85
C TYR A 114 -4.93 46.11 -1.10
N SER A 115 -6.15 46.64 -1.22
CA SER A 115 -6.37 48.08 -1.12
C SER A 115 -6.12 48.52 0.32
N ASP A 116 -5.30 49.56 0.50
CA ASP A 116 -4.88 50.17 1.79
C ASP A 116 -6.04 50.81 2.60
N SER A 117 -7.28 50.38 2.43
CA SER A 117 -8.39 50.84 3.27
C SER A 117 -8.53 49.96 4.51
N GLU A 118 -8.38 50.58 5.68
CA GLU A 118 -8.68 50.07 7.02
C GLU A 118 -10.18 49.69 7.19
N GLU A 119 -10.71 48.79 6.34
CA GLU A 119 -12.03 48.20 6.52
C GLU A 119 -11.91 46.89 7.31
N GLU A 120 -12.78 46.76 8.31
CA GLU A 120 -12.80 45.77 9.39
C GLU A 120 -12.37 44.35 8.96
N LEU A 121 -11.21 43.89 9.45
CA LEU A 121 -10.83 42.47 9.42
C LEU A 121 -11.97 41.64 10.02
N SER A 122 -12.47 40.66 9.28
CA SER A 122 -13.52 39.77 9.77
C SER A 122 -13.05 39.05 11.05
N ASP A 123 -13.97 38.86 12.00
CA ASP A 123 -13.75 38.15 13.28
C ASP A 123 -13.26 36.69 13.10
N ASP A 124 -13.25 36.18 11.87
CA ASP A 124 -12.91 34.79 11.54
C ASP A 124 -11.41 34.56 11.27
N ILE A 125 -10.60 35.60 11.02
CA ILE A 125 -9.15 35.42 10.75
C ILE A 125 -8.37 35.12 12.03
N ARG A 126 -7.63 34.00 12.04
CA ARG A 126 -6.76 33.55 13.13
C ARG A 126 -5.29 33.68 12.73
N ASP A 127 -4.71 34.85 12.96
CA ASP A 127 -3.27 35.11 12.74
C ASP A 127 -2.40 34.51 13.88
N ILE A 128 -2.32 33.18 13.96
CA ILE A 128 -1.42 32.48 14.89
C ILE A 128 -0.02 32.44 14.28
N ARG A 129 1.00 32.87 15.03
CA ARG A 129 2.40 32.91 14.58
C ARG A 129 3.35 32.11 15.45
N LEU A 130 4.50 31.74 14.90
CA LEU A 130 5.55 31.05 15.66
C LEU A 130 6.02 31.93 16.82
N GLY A 131 6.13 31.33 18.00
CA GLY A 131 6.46 32.00 19.26
C GLY A 131 5.25 32.59 20.00
N ASP A 132 4.07 32.69 19.38
CA ASP A 132 2.83 33.01 20.09
C ASP A 132 2.51 31.94 21.14
N VAL A 133 1.62 32.27 22.07
CA VAL A 133 1.20 31.39 23.15
C VAL A 133 -0.29 31.07 23.02
N VAL A 134 -0.64 29.79 23.04
CA VAL A 134 -2.01 29.30 23.08
C VAL A 134 -2.34 28.79 24.47
N ILE A 135 -3.47 29.24 25.00
CA ILE A 135 -4.01 28.86 26.32
C ILE A 135 -5.31 28.08 26.13
N SER A 136 -5.38 26.87 26.68
CA SER A 136 -6.59 26.06 26.60
C SER A 136 -7.73 26.73 27.35
N LEU A 137 -8.78 27.14 26.65
CA LEU A 137 -10.02 27.68 27.23
C LEU A 137 -11.23 27.10 26.51
N HIS A 138 -12.29 26.87 27.29
CA HIS A 138 -13.57 26.40 26.75
C HIS A 138 -14.19 27.50 25.88
N THR A 139 -14.63 27.12 24.68
CA THR A 139 -15.45 28.01 23.84
C THR A 139 -16.94 27.73 24.10
N LYS A 140 -17.84 28.41 23.37
CA LYS A 140 -19.28 28.12 23.47
C LYS A 140 -19.63 26.73 22.95
N ASP A 141 -18.85 26.24 21.98
CA ASP A 141 -19.19 25.09 21.15
C ASP A 141 -18.24 23.90 21.36
N THR A 142 -17.05 24.13 21.94
CA THR A 142 -15.99 23.11 22.09
C THR A 142 -15.31 23.12 23.46
N GLU A 143 -14.75 21.97 23.85
CA GLU A 143 -14.02 21.80 25.11
C GLU A 143 -12.63 22.48 25.07
N ALA A 144 -12.02 22.73 26.23
CA ALA A 144 -10.70 23.38 26.27
C ALA A 144 -9.59 22.50 25.67
N VAL A 145 -9.72 21.18 25.82
CA VAL A 145 -8.86 20.17 25.19
C VAL A 145 -9.78 19.16 24.54
N VAL A 146 -9.52 18.78 23.30
CA VAL A 146 -10.28 17.76 22.56
C VAL A 146 -9.33 16.67 22.11
N GLN A 147 -9.68 15.41 22.40
CA GLN A 147 -8.98 14.27 21.84
C GLN A 147 -9.60 13.89 20.49
N TYR A 148 -9.09 14.51 19.41
CA TYR A 148 -9.69 14.41 18.08
C TYR A 148 -9.51 13.03 17.42
N ASP A 149 -8.52 12.25 17.85
CA ASP A 149 -8.28 10.88 17.36
C ASP A 149 -9.04 9.78 18.14
N PHE A 150 -9.95 10.16 19.04
CA PHE A 150 -10.64 9.23 19.94
C PHE A 150 -12.16 9.15 19.72
N GLY A 151 -12.61 7.96 19.34
CA GLY A 151 -13.98 7.75 18.93
C GLY A 151 -14.26 6.30 18.59
N LYS A 152 -15.53 6.02 18.33
CA LYS A 152 -16.00 4.75 17.82
C LYS A 152 -16.18 4.87 16.32
N SER A 153 -15.44 4.05 15.59
CA SER A 153 -15.75 3.78 14.19
C SER A 153 -17.03 2.95 14.16
N VAL A 154 -18.16 3.59 13.83
CA VAL A 154 -19.44 2.91 13.66
C VAL A 154 -19.63 2.64 12.18
N GLN A 155 -19.86 1.38 11.82
CA GLN A 155 -19.97 0.94 10.43
C GLN A 155 -21.01 1.77 9.66
N GLY A 156 -20.58 2.42 8.56
CA GLY A 156 -21.45 3.24 7.71
C GLY A 156 -21.74 4.66 8.21
N LYS A 157 -21.01 5.16 9.22
CA LYS A 157 -21.08 6.55 9.68
C LYS A 157 -19.69 7.17 9.80
N GLU A 158 -19.63 8.49 9.75
CA GLU A 158 -18.45 9.27 10.16
C GLU A 158 -18.02 8.89 11.58
N PHE A 159 -16.72 9.04 11.85
CA PHE A 159 -16.10 8.74 13.13
C PHE A 159 -16.90 9.39 14.27
N VAL A 160 -17.45 8.59 15.17
CA VAL A 160 -18.29 9.11 16.27
C VAL A 160 -17.41 9.35 17.48
N HIS A 161 -17.13 10.61 17.79
CA HIS A 161 -16.44 10.97 19.03
C HIS A 161 -17.16 10.41 20.24
N THR A 162 -16.44 9.65 21.06
CA THR A 162 -16.94 9.19 22.37
C THR A 162 -16.03 9.74 23.46
N GLY A 163 -15.95 11.07 23.53
CA GLY A 163 -15.27 11.79 24.61
C GLY A 163 -16.23 12.08 25.76
N GLY A 164 -15.87 11.66 26.97
CA GLY A 164 -16.46 12.24 28.19
C GLY A 164 -15.91 13.64 28.41
N LYS A 165 -16.68 14.52 29.06
CA LYS A 165 -16.29 15.91 29.32
C LYS A 165 -14.95 15.99 30.04
N LEU A 166 -13.92 16.50 29.37
CA LEU A 166 -12.58 16.67 29.96
C LEU A 166 -12.62 17.80 31.01
N ASN A 167 -11.94 17.61 32.15
CA ASN A 167 -12.14 18.47 33.34
C ASN A 167 -11.80 19.94 33.10
N LYS A 168 -12.60 20.84 33.70
CA LYS A 168 -12.36 22.29 33.64
C LYS A 168 -11.21 22.69 34.59
N PRO A 169 -10.32 23.61 34.19
CA PRO A 169 -9.38 24.24 35.12
C PRO A 169 -10.12 24.85 36.32
N PRO A 170 -9.54 24.81 37.54
CA PRO A 170 -10.11 25.46 38.72
C PRO A 170 -10.53 26.91 38.47
N LEU A 171 -11.65 27.34 39.08
CA LEU A 171 -12.21 28.68 38.91
C LEU A 171 -11.21 29.81 39.22
N VAL A 172 -10.28 29.56 40.16
CA VAL A 172 -9.23 30.53 40.51
C VAL A 172 -8.30 30.81 39.31
N LEU A 173 -7.96 29.79 38.52
CA LEU A 173 -7.18 29.97 37.27
C LEU A 173 -7.99 30.73 36.22
N LEU A 174 -9.27 30.40 36.05
CA LEU A 174 -10.14 31.09 35.09
C LEU A 174 -10.29 32.58 35.43
N ASN A 175 -10.43 32.91 36.72
CA ASN A 175 -10.48 34.29 37.19
C ASN A 175 -9.15 35.03 36.96
N ALA A 176 -8.02 34.36 37.16
CA ALA A 176 -6.69 34.92 36.90
C ALA A 176 -6.50 35.19 35.39
N ILE A 177 -6.91 34.26 34.51
CA ILE A 177 -6.86 34.44 33.06
C ILE A 177 -7.73 35.61 32.61
N ALA A 178 -8.98 35.71 33.09
CA ALA A 178 -9.87 36.82 32.76
C ALA A 178 -9.27 38.19 33.16
N ARG A 179 -8.56 38.23 34.30
CA ARG A 179 -7.85 39.43 34.75
C ARG A 179 -6.61 39.72 33.89
N LEU A 180 -5.85 38.71 33.47
CA LEU A 180 -4.74 38.88 32.55
C LEU A 180 -5.20 39.42 31.20
N GLN A 181 -6.29 38.88 30.62
CA GLN A 181 -6.87 39.38 29.37
C GLN A 181 -7.16 40.89 29.45
N GLY A 182 -7.79 41.35 30.54
CA GLY A 182 -8.03 42.78 30.77
C GLY A 182 -6.75 43.60 30.97
N GLN A 183 -5.70 43.03 31.57
CA GLN A 183 -4.40 43.71 31.71
C GLN A 183 -3.65 43.80 30.39
N HIS A 184 -3.66 42.75 29.58
CA HIS A 184 -2.98 42.68 28.29
C HIS A 184 -3.56 43.69 27.30
N VAL A 185 -4.89 43.86 27.28
CA VAL A 185 -5.53 44.93 26.50
C VAL A 185 -5.10 46.33 26.97
N ARG A 186 -4.95 46.52 28.28
CA ARG A 186 -4.64 47.85 28.86
C ARG A 186 -3.16 48.23 28.80
N LYS A 187 -2.25 47.26 28.94
CA LYS A 187 -0.82 47.50 29.21
C LYS A 187 0.13 46.67 28.33
N GLY A 188 -0.37 45.73 27.54
CA GLY A 188 0.44 44.68 26.90
C GLY A 188 0.75 43.53 27.85
N ASN A 189 1.33 42.44 27.31
CA ASN A 189 1.77 41.29 28.09
C ASN A 189 3.22 41.46 28.58
N ARG A 190 3.57 40.78 29.67
CA ARG A 190 4.92 40.86 30.28
C ARG A 190 5.86 39.75 29.82
N ILE A 191 5.46 38.95 28.84
CA ILE A 191 6.28 37.84 28.33
C ILE A 191 7.67 38.32 27.88
N PRO A 192 7.82 39.40 27.09
CA PRO A 192 9.15 39.87 26.69
C PRO A 192 10.04 40.28 27.87
N GLU A 193 9.46 40.91 28.89
CA GLU A 193 10.18 41.34 30.10
C GLU A 193 10.68 40.14 30.89
N LEU A 194 9.77 39.19 31.19
CA LEU A 194 10.08 37.97 31.95
C LEU A 194 11.07 37.07 31.23
N LEU A 195 10.94 36.95 29.90
CA LEU A 195 11.90 36.22 29.08
C LEU A 195 13.28 36.89 29.17
N GLN A 196 13.36 38.21 29.02
CA GLN A 196 14.62 38.93 29.10
C GLN A 196 15.29 38.76 30.48
N GLU A 197 14.51 38.84 31.57
CA GLU A 197 15.00 38.57 32.94
C GLU A 197 15.58 37.15 33.06
N ALA A 198 14.92 36.14 32.51
CA ALA A 198 15.40 34.76 32.52
C ALA A 198 16.69 34.59 31.69
N LEU A 199 16.79 35.23 30.53
CA LEU A 199 17.98 35.21 29.68
C LEU A 199 19.17 35.92 30.32
N ASP A 200 18.92 37.02 31.03
CA ASP A 200 19.96 37.76 31.77
C ASP A 200 20.45 36.94 32.98
N LYS A 201 19.55 36.21 33.65
CA LYS A 201 19.87 35.30 34.77
C LYS A 201 20.68 34.09 34.31
N TYR A 202 20.41 33.53 33.13
CA TYR A 202 21.09 32.35 32.58
C TYR A 202 21.71 32.64 31.18
N PRO A 203 22.88 33.29 31.10
CA PRO A 203 23.47 33.70 29.82
C PRO A 203 23.77 32.55 28.85
N LEU A 204 24.00 31.34 29.34
CA LEU A 204 24.33 30.15 28.52
C LEU A 204 23.17 29.68 27.63
N ILE A 205 21.92 30.01 27.99
CA ILE A 205 20.75 29.62 27.20
C ILE A 205 20.30 30.74 26.24
N ALA A 206 20.84 31.96 26.38
CA ALA A 206 20.41 33.13 25.63
C ALA A 206 20.52 32.98 24.10
N ASP A 207 21.52 32.27 23.60
CA ASP A 207 21.70 32.08 22.16
C ASP A 207 20.60 31.22 21.53
N SER A 208 20.00 30.30 22.30
CA SER A 208 18.98 29.37 21.79
C SER A 208 17.55 29.82 22.05
N PHE A 209 17.31 30.58 23.13
CA PHE A 209 15.98 30.96 23.61
C PHE A 209 15.56 32.39 23.22
N ARG A 210 16.32 33.09 22.37
CA ARG A 210 15.95 34.40 21.81
C ARG A 210 15.03 34.26 20.59
N TYR A 211 14.29 35.34 20.30
CA TYR A 211 13.44 35.44 19.11
C TYR A 211 14.25 35.15 17.83
N PRO A 212 13.93 34.09 17.05
CA PRO A 212 14.81 33.64 15.97
C PRO A 212 14.93 34.56 14.74
N ALA A 213 13.84 35.26 14.37
CA ALA A 213 13.68 36.30 13.34
C ALA A 213 12.32 36.19 12.62
N ALA A 214 11.72 37.32 12.21
CA ALA A 214 10.46 37.36 11.47
C ALA A 214 10.52 36.58 10.14
N ALA A 215 11.62 36.68 9.39
CA ALA A 215 11.81 35.96 8.11
C ALA A 215 11.89 34.41 8.24
N LYS A 216 11.97 33.88 9.45
CA LYS A 216 11.94 32.43 9.75
C LYS A 216 10.56 31.94 10.15
N ASP A 217 9.59 32.84 10.31
CA ASP A 217 8.19 32.52 10.48
C ASP A 217 7.53 32.40 9.10
N ARG A 218 7.37 31.15 8.64
CA ARG A 218 6.87 30.83 7.31
C ARG A 218 5.66 29.92 7.43
N LEU A 219 4.52 30.40 6.98
CA LEU A 219 3.30 29.62 6.85
C LEU A 219 3.16 29.23 5.38
N PHE A 220 3.14 27.93 5.09
CA PHE A 220 2.98 27.43 3.73
C PHE A 220 1.49 27.30 3.37
N LYS A 221 1.15 27.47 2.09
CA LYS A 221 -0.20 27.22 1.57
C LYS A 221 -0.58 25.74 1.80
N PRO A 222 -1.86 25.42 2.13
CA PRO A 222 -2.31 24.04 2.31
C PRO A 222 -1.94 23.16 1.10
N GLY A 223 -1.46 21.93 1.35
CA GLY A 223 -1.03 21.01 0.30
C GLY A 223 0.43 21.15 -0.16
N THR A 224 1.18 22.15 0.34
CA THR A 224 2.63 22.23 0.08
C THR A 224 3.36 21.11 0.84
N ILE A 225 4.00 20.18 0.12
CA ILE A 225 4.73 19.06 0.71
C ILE A 225 6.20 19.43 0.94
N HIS A 226 6.72 19.15 2.14
CA HIS A 226 8.14 19.33 2.46
C HIS A 226 9.03 18.36 1.65
N ILE A 227 10.07 18.88 1.00
CA ILE A 227 11.03 18.07 0.22
C ILE A 227 12.04 17.43 1.19
N GLU A 228 11.86 16.13 1.50
CA GLU A 228 12.64 15.42 2.55
C GLU A 228 14.16 15.35 2.32
N SER A 229 14.63 15.52 1.08
CA SER A 229 16.04 15.38 0.71
C SER A 229 16.97 16.49 1.21
N LYS A 230 16.47 17.59 1.81
CA LYS A 230 17.30 18.74 2.21
C LYS A 230 16.99 19.32 3.59
N LYS A 231 18.03 19.82 4.27
CA LYS A 231 17.99 20.38 5.63
C LYS A 231 17.30 21.76 5.75
N SER A 232 16.72 22.33 4.68
CA SER A 232 16.11 23.67 4.72
C SER A 232 14.87 23.82 3.83
N CYS A 233 13.82 24.44 4.36
CA CYS A 233 12.57 24.74 3.66
C CYS A 233 12.66 25.91 2.66
N LYS A 234 13.86 26.34 2.22
CA LYS A 234 14.01 27.48 1.29
C LYS A 234 13.49 27.16 -0.12
N LEU A 235 13.64 25.91 -0.56
CA LEU A 235 13.16 25.47 -1.87
C LEU A 235 11.64 25.23 -1.88
N CYS A 236 11.07 24.86 -0.73
CA CYS A 236 9.63 24.70 -0.55
C CYS A 236 8.85 26.01 -0.74
N CYS A 237 9.51 27.17 -0.66
CA CYS A 237 8.88 28.49 -0.82
C CYS A 237 8.36 28.74 -2.25
N GLY A 238 8.84 28.01 -3.25
CA GLY A 238 8.57 28.30 -4.66
C GLY A 238 9.25 29.58 -5.16
N PRO A 239 9.20 29.86 -6.48
CA PRO A 239 9.70 31.11 -7.04
C PRO A 239 8.97 32.31 -6.40
N ASP A 240 9.72 33.32 -5.97
CA ASP A 240 9.20 34.54 -5.32
C ASP A 240 8.28 34.31 -4.10
N ASN A 241 8.51 33.21 -3.36
CA ASN A 241 7.70 32.79 -2.21
C ASN A 241 6.23 32.48 -2.56
N SER A 242 5.95 32.00 -3.78
CA SER A 242 4.60 31.63 -4.26
C SER A 242 3.84 30.67 -3.34
N ASN A 243 4.56 29.82 -2.60
CA ASN A 243 3.97 28.78 -1.73
C ASN A 243 3.82 29.26 -0.27
N ILE A 244 4.17 30.51 0.04
CA ILE A 244 4.01 31.10 1.37
C ILE A 244 2.73 31.92 1.41
N VAL A 245 1.93 31.74 2.47
CA VAL A 245 0.78 32.60 2.76
C VAL A 245 1.29 34.02 3.07
N ARG A 246 0.91 35.01 2.26
CA ARG A 246 1.25 36.42 2.50
C ARG A 246 0.45 36.93 3.70
N ARG A 247 1.14 37.51 4.69
CA ARG A 247 0.55 38.00 5.93
C ARG A 247 1.04 39.43 6.22
N PRO A 248 0.21 40.33 6.78
CA PRO A 248 0.64 41.66 7.18
C PRO A 248 1.77 41.61 8.21
N ASP A 249 2.68 42.59 8.16
CA ASP A 249 3.72 42.72 9.18
C ASP A 249 3.10 43.13 10.52
N ARG A 250 3.51 42.47 11.61
CA ARG A 250 3.09 42.88 12.96
C ARG A 250 3.88 44.12 13.38
N ALA A 251 3.20 45.04 14.07
CA ALA A 251 3.83 46.24 14.63
C ALA A 251 4.90 45.94 15.70
N THR A 252 4.86 44.75 16.32
CA THR A 252 5.83 44.32 17.33
C THR A 252 6.20 42.85 17.15
N THR A 253 7.37 42.45 17.66
CA THR A 253 7.82 41.04 17.73
C THR A 253 7.41 40.35 19.04
N ALA A 254 6.63 41.02 19.89
CA ALA A 254 6.12 40.41 21.11
C ALA A 254 5.12 39.29 20.76
N PRO A 255 5.14 38.16 21.49
CA PRO A 255 4.22 37.06 21.24
C PRO A 255 2.79 37.48 21.56
N ASN A 256 1.86 37.12 20.67
CA ASN A 256 0.43 37.25 20.92
C ASN A 256 -0.06 36.05 21.74
N ILE A 257 -1.15 36.26 22.48
CA ILE A 257 -1.76 35.22 23.32
C ILE A 257 -3.13 34.89 22.76
N HIS A 258 -3.33 33.63 22.43
CA HIS A 258 -4.55 33.08 21.85
C HIS A 258 -5.24 32.17 22.85
N TYR A 259 -6.57 32.18 22.84
CA TYR A 259 -7.40 31.48 23.81
C TYR A 259 -8.42 30.61 23.07
N GLY A 260 -8.39 29.30 23.27
CA GLY A 260 -9.30 28.40 22.56
C GLY A 260 -8.99 26.92 22.78
N THR A 261 -9.50 26.08 21.87
CA THR A 261 -9.42 24.63 21.98
C THR A 261 -8.06 24.10 21.52
N VAL A 262 -7.48 23.22 22.34
CA VAL A 262 -6.24 22.49 22.05
C VAL A 262 -6.58 21.05 21.66
N GLY A 263 -6.16 20.63 20.47
CA GLY A 263 -6.30 19.25 19.99
C GLY A 263 -5.16 18.37 20.52
N SER A 264 -5.49 17.24 21.15
CA SER A 264 -4.56 16.28 21.71
C SER A 264 -4.68 14.92 21.03
N ALA A 265 -3.57 14.25 20.67
CA ALA A 265 -3.59 12.95 20.00
C ALA A 265 -2.40 12.05 20.36
N ASP A 266 -2.49 10.76 20.00
CA ASP A 266 -1.35 9.82 20.08
C ASP A 266 -0.35 9.99 18.93
N GLN A 267 -0.73 10.69 17.87
CA GLN A 267 0.10 10.92 16.69
C GLN A 267 0.38 12.42 16.48
N VAL A 268 1.61 12.75 16.05
CA VAL A 268 1.98 14.12 15.68
C VAL A 268 1.22 14.53 14.41
N MET A 269 0.45 15.61 14.46
CA MET A 269 -0.14 16.21 13.26
C MET A 269 0.95 16.81 12.36
N LYS A 270 1.00 16.39 11.10
CA LYS A 270 1.94 16.90 10.07
C LYS A 270 1.29 17.09 8.70
N ASP A 271 0.00 16.83 8.59
CA ASP A 271 -0.76 16.93 7.36
C ASP A 271 -1.56 18.23 7.41
N THR A 272 -1.27 19.16 6.51
CA THR A 272 -1.94 20.46 6.48
C THR A 272 -3.43 20.35 6.18
N VAL A 273 -3.83 19.41 5.32
CA VAL A 273 -5.23 19.25 4.91
C VAL A 273 -6.03 18.66 6.07
N LEU A 274 -5.49 17.62 6.70
CA LEU A 274 -6.12 17.00 7.87
C LEU A 274 -6.14 17.96 9.07
N ARG A 275 -5.07 18.74 9.28
CA ARG A 275 -5.02 19.80 10.29
C ARG A 275 -6.14 20.82 10.09
N ASP A 276 -6.29 21.34 8.87
CA ASP A 276 -7.29 22.37 8.56
C ASP A 276 -8.71 21.82 8.72
N GLN A 277 -8.95 20.57 8.32
CA GLN A 277 -10.21 19.87 8.55
C GLN A 277 -10.54 19.78 10.06
N TRP A 278 -9.61 19.28 10.89
CA TRP A 278 -9.85 19.19 12.34
C TRP A 278 -9.94 20.56 13.02
N ALA A 279 -9.19 21.55 12.54
CA ALA A 279 -9.26 22.92 13.03
C ALA A 279 -10.64 23.55 12.77
N GLU A 280 -11.26 23.23 11.63
CA GLU A 280 -12.60 23.67 11.27
C GLU A 280 -13.69 22.89 12.03
N GLU A 281 -13.62 21.56 12.04
CA GLU A 281 -14.63 20.68 12.65
C GLU A 281 -14.71 20.85 14.19
N GLU A 282 -13.56 20.85 14.86
CA GLU A 282 -13.46 20.85 16.33
C GLU A 282 -12.97 22.19 16.89
N ASN A 283 -12.94 23.23 16.06
CA ASN A 283 -12.50 24.58 16.42
C ASN A 283 -11.09 24.61 17.06
N ILE A 284 -10.20 23.70 16.65
CA ILE A 284 -8.86 23.54 17.22
C ILE A 284 -7.95 24.67 16.72
N ILE A 285 -7.23 25.31 17.65
CA ILE A 285 -6.25 26.37 17.33
C ILE A 285 -4.79 25.96 17.59
N CYS A 286 -4.58 24.83 18.27
CA CYS A 286 -3.26 24.28 18.55
C CYS A 286 -3.31 22.75 18.69
N PHE A 287 -2.32 22.06 18.13
CA PHE A 287 -2.15 20.61 18.22
C PHE A 287 -0.97 20.23 19.12
N GLU A 288 -1.16 19.24 19.99
CA GLU A 288 -0.15 18.68 20.90
C GLU A 288 -0.42 17.19 21.20
N MET A 289 0.39 16.52 22.04
CA MET A 289 0.33 15.05 22.20
C MET A 289 0.11 14.56 23.64
N GLU A 290 0.04 15.42 24.65
CA GLU A 290 0.12 15.00 26.05
C GLU A 290 -1.14 15.29 26.85
N ALA A 291 -1.84 16.40 26.57
CA ALA A 291 -2.83 16.96 27.48
C ALA A 291 -4.02 16.02 27.74
N ALA A 292 -4.54 15.30 26.74
CA ALA A 292 -5.70 14.42 26.94
C ALA A 292 -5.45 13.31 27.97
N GLY A 293 -4.21 12.86 28.16
CA GLY A 293 -3.87 11.88 29.20
C GLY A 293 -3.97 12.42 30.63
N LEU A 294 -3.90 13.74 30.80
CA LEU A 294 -3.94 14.41 32.10
C LEU A 294 -5.36 14.78 32.52
N MET A 295 -6.20 15.16 31.56
CA MET A 295 -7.46 15.86 31.84
C MET A 295 -8.47 15.06 32.69
N ASP A 296 -8.43 13.73 32.68
CA ASP A 296 -9.31 12.90 33.52
C ASP A 296 -8.85 12.78 34.98
N SER A 297 -7.54 12.87 35.24
CA SER A 297 -6.92 12.52 36.52
C SER A 297 -6.12 13.66 37.17
N TYR A 298 -5.94 14.77 36.45
CA TYR A 298 -5.06 15.88 36.84
C TYR A 298 -5.60 17.19 36.26
N PRO A 299 -6.42 17.96 37.01
CA PRO A 299 -6.92 19.25 36.54
C PRO A 299 -5.77 20.22 36.25
N CYS A 300 -5.47 20.43 34.98
CA CYS A 300 -4.39 21.32 34.54
C CYS A 300 -4.83 22.34 33.49
N LEU A 301 -4.14 23.48 33.48
CA LEU A 301 -4.20 24.44 32.37
C LEU A 301 -3.11 24.10 31.35
N VAL A 302 -3.49 23.98 30.08
CA VAL A 302 -2.54 23.72 28.99
C VAL A 302 -2.08 25.04 28.39
N ILE A 303 -0.76 25.23 28.33
CA ILE A 303 -0.09 26.44 27.84
C ILE A 303 0.93 26.00 26.80
N ARG A 304 0.67 26.30 25.53
CA ARG A 304 1.54 25.90 24.40
C ARG A 304 2.15 27.10 23.72
N GLY A 305 3.47 27.12 23.62
CA GLY A 305 4.18 28.02 22.73
C GLY A 305 4.21 27.43 21.33
N ILE A 306 3.88 28.22 20.33
CA ILE A 306 3.77 27.74 18.95
C ILE A 306 5.16 27.56 18.34
N CYS A 307 5.55 26.31 18.06
CA CYS A 307 6.87 25.97 17.51
C CYS A 307 6.87 25.63 16.02
N ASP A 308 5.73 25.21 15.48
CA ASP A 308 5.47 24.96 14.07
C ASP A 308 3.98 25.17 13.76
N TYR A 309 3.54 24.82 12.54
CA TYR A 309 2.15 24.95 12.10
C TYR A 309 1.45 23.60 11.93
N ALA A 310 1.85 22.59 12.71
CA ALA A 310 1.30 21.23 12.61
C ALA A 310 1.32 20.68 11.17
N ASP A 311 2.41 20.97 10.44
CA ASP A 311 2.61 20.61 9.04
C ASP A 311 3.90 19.78 8.87
N SER A 312 4.23 19.45 7.61
CA SER A 312 5.44 18.70 7.29
C SER A 312 6.73 19.54 7.44
N HIS A 313 6.64 20.87 7.57
CA HIS A 313 7.76 21.81 7.60
C HIS A 313 8.25 22.08 9.05
N LYS A 314 9.11 21.20 9.55
CA LYS A 314 9.67 21.34 10.91
C LYS A 314 10.43 22.66 11.10
N ASN A 315 10.08 23.43 12.14
CA ASN A 315 10.77 24.66 12.48
C ASN A 315 11.53 24.56 13.82
N LYS A 316 12.48 23.61 13.89
CA LYS A 316 13.25 23.29 15.10
C LYS A 316 13.92 24.49 15.79
N ALA A 317 14.22 25.54 15.04
CA ALA A 317 14.82 26.78 15.56
C ALA A 317 13.89 27.53 16.53
N TRP A 318 12.57 27.32 16.45
CA TRP A 318 11.58 27.98 17.31
C TRP A 318 11.29 27.21 18.59
N HIS A 319 11.66 25.94 18.70
CA HIS A 319 11.32 25.13 19.88
C HIS A 319 11.76 25.76 21.21
N PRO A 320 13.01 26.26 21.37
CA PRO A 320 13.42 26.84 22.65
C PRO A 320 12.70 28.17 22.92
N TYR A 321 12.59 29.06 21.93
CA TYR A 321 11.89 30.34 22.07
C TYR A 321 10.41 30.15 22.42
N ALA A 322 9.71 29.25 21.72
CA ALA A 322 8.31 28.93 21.98
C ALA A 322 8.10 28.33 23.39
N ALA A 323 8.99 27.42 23.83
CA ALA A 323 8.96 26.91 25.20
C ALA A 323 9.14 28.05 26.23
N ALA A 324 10.04 29.00 25.95
CA ALA A 324 10.29 30.16 26.78
C ALA A 324 9.09 31.11 26.88
N THR A 325 8.40 31.40 25.77
CA THR A 325 7.22 32.29 25.77
C THR A 325 6.06 31.66 26.54
N ALA A 326 5.84 30.35 26.38
CA ALA A 326 4.88 29.58 27.16
C ALA A 326 5.19 29.60 28.67
N ALA A 327 6.45 29.33 29.04
CA ALA A 327 6.88 29.36 30.44
C ALA A 327 6.78 30.77 31.05
N SER A 328 7.06 31.82 30.27
CA SER A 328 6.92 33.22 30.70
C SER A 328 5.46 33.58 30.98
N TYR A 329 4.52 33.11 30.14
CA TYR A 329 3.08 33.29 30.42
C TYR A 329 2.67 32.57 31.72
N ALA A 330 3.14 31.33 31.93
CA ALA A 330 2.87 30.59 33.16
C ALA A 330 3.40 31.33 34.40
N LYS A 331 4.59 31.93 34.32
CA LYS A 331 5.13 32.80 35.38
C LYS A 331 4.26 34.04 35.59
N GLU A 332 3.87 34.74 34.54
CA GLU A 332 3.01 35.92 34.61
C GLU A 332 1.66 35.61 35.29
N LEU A 333 1.07 34.45 34.96
CA LEU A 333 -0.15 33.94 35.57
C LEU A 333 0.00 33.70 37.07
N LEU A 334 1.07 33.01 37.49
CA LEU A 334 1.32 32.72 38.89
C LEU A 334 1.61 33.99 39.72
N LEU A 335 2.32 34.97 39.15
CA LEU A 335 2.59 36.26 39.80
C LEU A 335 1.31 37.09 40.04
N LEU A 336 0.24 36.85 39.28
CA LEU A 336 -1.05 37.53 39.47
C LEU A 336 -1.90 36.90 40.59
N MET A 337 -1.67 35.61 40.89
CA MET A 337 -2.47 34.84 41.83
C MET A 337 -1.94 35.00 43.26
N PRO A 338 -2.75 35.46 44.23
CA PRO A 338 -2.36 35.48 45.63
C PRO A 338 -2.14 34.07 46.18
N GLY A 339 -1.05 33.83 46.93
CA GLY A 339 -0.77 32.52 47.54
C GLY A 339 -1.88 32.00 48.46
N GLN A 340 -2.60 32.90 49.14
CA GLN A 340 -3.71 32.55 50.02
C GLN A 340 -4.91 31.93 49.29
N ASP A 341 -5.19 32.38 48.06
CA ASP A 341 -6.29 31.86 47.24
C ASP A 341 -6.00 30.44 46.77
N VAL A 342 -4.73 30.13 46.48
CA VAL A 342 -4.27 28.80 46.09
C VAL A 342 -4.24 27.86 47.29
N ALA A 343 -3.75 28.30 48.45
CA ALA A 343 -3.70 27.50 49.67
C ALA A 343 -5.09 27.03 50.13
N GLY A 344 -6.14 27.84 49.88
CA GLY A 344 -7.53 27.53 50.18
C GLY A 344 -8.20 26.51 49.26
N LEU A 345 -7.57 26.13 48.13
CA LEU A 345 -8.08 25.08 47.25
C LEU A 345 -7.89 23.70 47.88
N THR A 346 -8.82 22.78 47.59
CA THR A 346 -8.67 21.36 47.96
C THR A 346 -7.54 20.74 47.15
N PRO A 347 -6.57 20.04 47.77
CA PRO A 347 -5.54 19.33 47.00
C PRO A 347 -6.13 18.27 46.07
N ILE A 348 -5.51 18.10 44.91
CA ILE A 348 -5.98 17.20 43.85
C ILE A 348 -6.10 15.77 44.38
N LYS A 349 -5.12 15.32 45.17
CA LYS A 349 -5.11 13.98 45.80
C LYS A 349 -6.36 13.72 46.66
N GLN A 350 -6.87 14.73 47.37
CA GLN A 350 -8.07 14.59 48.20
C GLN A 350 -9.36 14.55 47.36
N MET A 351 -9.42 15.30 46.25
CA MET A 351 -10.57 15.28 45.34
C MET A 351 -10.82 13.87 44.78
N PHE A 352 -9.75 13.14 44.44
CA PHE A 352 -9.88 11.79 43.87
C PHE A 352 -10.11 10.68 44.91
N ASN A 353 -9.61 10.84 46.14
CA ASN A 353 -9.90 9.90 47.23
C ASN A 353 -11.39 9.91 47.64
N GLN A 354 -12.13 11.01 47.41
CA GLN A 354 -13.58 11.07 47.64
C GLN A 354 -14.41 10.41 46.52
N LEU A 355 -13.82 10.14 45.36
CA LEU A 355 -14.50 9.60 44.17
C LEU A 355 -14.24 8.11 43.88
N GLY A 356 -13.42 7.43 44.69
CA GLY A 356 -13.21 5.97 44.59
C GLY A 356 -12.62 5.47 43.26
N ARG A 357 -11.93 6.33 42.49
CA ARG A 357 -11.60 6.06 41.07
C ARG A 357 -10.11 5.77 40.75
N ILE A 358 -9.20 5.87 41.72
CA ILE A 358 -7.75 5.75 41.43
C ILE A 358 -7.28 4.28 41.30
N GLU A 359 -7.93 3.31 41.95
CA GLU A 359 -7.44 1.92 41.95
C GLU A 359 -7.96 1.08 40.76
N GLU A 360 -9.14 1.36 40.21
CA GLU A 360 -9.71 0.56 39.12
C GLU A 360 -9.11 0.90 37.74
N SER A 361 -8.91 2.18 37.43
CA SER A 361 -8.26 2.63 36.17
C SER A 361 -6.80 2.17 36.03
N THR A 362 -6.10 1.96 37.15
CA THR A 362 -4.67 1.64 37.16
C THR A 362 -4.36 0.19 36.82
N THR A 363 -5.33 -0.72 36.96
CA THR A 363 -5.17 -2.11 36.51
C THR A 363 -5.36 -2.24 35.00
N GLU A 364 -6.12 -1.33 34.37
CA GLU A 364 -6.36 -1.30 32.93
C GLU A 364 -5.25 -0.55 32.18
N VAL A 365 -4.76 0.58 32.67
CA VAL A 365 -3.65 1.32 32.04
C VAL A 365 -2.32 0.57 32.17
N ARG A 366 -2.06 -0.10 33.31
CA ARG A 366 -0.85 -0.92 33.48
C ARG A 366 -0.91 -2.21 32.64
N ARG A 367 -2.13 -2.75 32.40
CA ARG A 367 -2.35 -3.79 31.38
C ARG A 367 -2.11 -3.25 29.98
N ALA A 368 -2.58 -2.03 29.67
CA ALA A 368 -2.46 -1.40 28.36
C ALA A 368 -1.02 -1.01 27.98
N VAL A 369 -0.17 -0.61 28.94
CA VAL A 369 1.23 -0.25 28.68
C VAL A 369 2.11 -1.49 28.49
N LEU A 370 1.94 -2.53 29.31
CA LEU A 370 2.62 -3.82 29.12
C LEU A 370 2.10 -4.53 27.88
N SER A 371 0.78 -4.48 27.62
CA SER A 371 0.21 -4.98 26.38
C SER A 371 0.67 -4.17 25.17
N SER A 372 0.91 -2.86 25.26
CA SER A 372 1.36 -2.06 24.11
C SER A 372 2.80 -2.38 23.67
N GLN A 373 3.74 -2.62 24.60
CA GLN A 373 5.09 -3.06 24.24
C GLN A 373 5.09 -4.51 23.73
N GLU A 374 4.36 -5.41 24.39
CA GLU A 374 4.19 -6.79 23.92
C GLU A 374 3.42 -6.87 22.61
N GLU A 375 2.43 -6.01 22.35
CA GLU A 375 1.67 -5.89 21.10
C GLU A 375 2.52 -5.28 20.00
N LYS A 376 3.37 -4.28 20.28
CA LYS A 376 4.32 -3.75 19.29
C LYS A 376 5.32 -4.83 18.87
N GLN A 377 5.88 -5.59 19.81
CA GLN A 377 6.75 -6.72 19.49
C GLN A 377 6.00 -7.86 18.80
N ARG A 378 4.81 -8.20 19.28
CA ARG A 378 3.92 -9.23 18.71
C ARG A 378 3.52 -8.86 17.28
N SER A 379 3.09 -7.64 17.04
CA SER A 379 2.72 -7.12 15.72
C SER A 379 3.91 -7.18 14.77
N LYS A 380 5.11 -6.78 15.23
CA LYS A 380 6.35 -6.90 14.45
C LYS A 380 6.71 -8.35 14.10
N ILE A 381 6.53 -9.29 15.02
CA ILE A 381 6.80 -10.71 14.77
C ILE A 381 5.76 -11.29 13.81
N LEU A 382 4.47 -11.02 14.04
CA LEU A 382 3.38 -11.53 13.20
C LEU A 382 3.41 -10.93 11.79
N SER A 383 3.76 -9.64 11.63
CA SER A 383 3.92 -9.01 10.31
C SER A 383 5.10 -9.56 9.52
N SER A 384 6.16 -10.01 10.20
CA SER A 384 7.32 -10.65 9.54
C SER A 384 7.03 -12.06 9.00
N LEU A 385 5.96 -12.71 9.47
CA LEU A 385 5.56 -14.03 8.95
C LEU A 385 4.93 -13.89 7.56
N SER A 386 3.99 -12.96 7.39
CA SER A 386 3.29 -12.75 6.13
C SER A 386 2.68 -11.34 6.08
N THR A 387 2.80 -10.70 4.93
CA THR A 387 2.15 -9.42 4.62
C THR A 387 0.66 -9.58 4.29
N LEU A 388 0.22 -10.80 3.95
CA LEU A 388 -1.18 -11.07 3.60
C LEU A 388 -2.13 -10.79 4.76
N ASP A 389 -3.24 -10.12 4.45
CA ASP A 389 -4.35 -9.85 5.36
C ASP A 389 -5.69 -9.94 4.63
N TYR A 390 -6.47 -10.98 4.94
CA TYR A 390 -7.78 -11.23 4.33
C TYR A 390 -8.94 -10.57 5.11
N ASN A 391 -8.67 -9.88 6.22
CA ASN A 391 -9.73 -9.29 7.04
C ASN A 391 -10.53 -8.21 6.30
N THR A 392 -9.85 -7.36 5.52
CA THR A 392 -10.50 -6.32 4.71
C THR A 392 -11.47 -6.94 3.72
N ARG A 393 -11.03 -7.97 2.97
CA ARG A 393 -11.88 -8.74 2.06
C ARG A 393 -13.10 -9.34 2.74
N GLN A 394 -12.89 -9.98 3.90
CA GLN A 394 -13.98 -10.58 4.67
C GLN A 394 -15.03 -9.53 5.04
N ILE A 395 -14.60 -8.35 5.50
CA ILE A 395 -15.51 -7.25 5.87
C ILE A 395 -16.28 -6.75 4.65
N ASP A 396 -15.61 -6.51 3.53
CA ASP A 396 -16.25 -6.03 2.29
C ASP A 396 -17.25 -7.03 1.72
N ILE A 397 -16.84 -8.29 1.49
CA ILE A 397 -17.71 -9.35 0.97
C ILE A 397 -18.92 -9.53 1.89
N PHE A 398 -18.71 -9.50 3.21
CA PHE A 398 -19.79 -9.60 4.17
C PHE A 398 -20.71 -8.38 4.11
N ALA A 399 -20.19 -7.15 4.04
CA ALA A 399 -20.98 -5.92 3.95
C ALA A 399 -21.84 -5.85 2.68
N ARG A 400 -21.35 -6.39 1.56
CA ARG A 400 -22.05 -6.45 0.26
C ARG A 400 -23.17 -7.49 0.22
N ARG A 401 -23.23 -8.42 1.17
CA ARG A 401 -24.27 -9.47 1.20
C ARG A 401 -25.64 -8.86 1.45
N THR A 402 -26.69 -9.49 0.92
CA THR A 402 -28.04 -9.18 1.38
C THR A 402 -28.29 -9.91 2.70
N GLU A 403 -28.69 -9.17 3.73
CA GLU A 403 -28.98 -9.73 5.05
C GLU A 403 -30.00 -10.87 4.95
N GLY A 404 -29.74 -11.98 5.66
CA GLY A 404 -30.55 -13.20 5.63
C GLY A 404 -30.09 -14.28 4.63
N THR A 405 -29.29 -13.93 3.62
CA THR A 405 -28.79 -14.91 2.62
C THR A 405 -27.67 -15.80 3.17
N GLY A 406 -27.55 -17.04 2.66
CA GLY A 406 -26.49 -17.99 3.01
C GLY A 406 -26.66 -18.72 4.36
N THR A 407 -27.72 -18.40 5.12
CA THR A 407 -27.97 -18.99 6.45
C THR A 407 -28.37 -20.47 6.40
N TRP A 408 -28.94 -20.92 5.28
CA TRP A 408 -29.35 -22.32 5.08
C TRP A 408 -28.20 -23.31 5.26
N PHE A 409 -27.00 -22.95 4.81
CA PHE A 409 -25.83 -23.82 4.85
C PHE A 409 -25.41 -24.17 6.27
N LEU A 410 -25.58 -23.22 7.20
CA LEU A 410 -25.24 -23.36 8.62
C LEU A 410 -26.10 -24.42 9.33
N ASN A 411 -27.24 -24.79 8.74
CA ASN A 411 -28.15 -25.82 9.25
C ASN A 411 -27.97 -27.19 8.57
N THR A 412 -27.01 -27.33 7.65
CA THR A 412 -26.76 -28.61 6.98
C THR A 412 -26.05 -29.60 7.91
N ASN A 413 -26.39 -30.88 7.79
CA ASN A 413 -25.74 -31.94 8.57
C ASN A 413 -24.23 -32.02 8.30
N SER A 414 -23.79 -31.80 7.05
CA SER A 414 -22.38 -31.78 6.69
C SER A 414 -21.62 -30.67 7.41
N PHE A 415 -22.16 -29.44 7.44
CA PHE A 415 -21.54 -28.33 8.17
C PHE A 415 -21.52 -28.56 9.68
N ILE A 416 -22.64 -29.01 10.27
CA ILE A 416 -22.72 -29.29 11.72
C ILE A 416 -21.73 -30.40 12.10
N THR A 417 -21.65 -31.48 11.32
CA THR A 417 -20.71 -32.59 11.56
C THR A 417 -19.27 -32.12 11.44
N TRP A 418 -18.94 -31.34 10.41
CA TRP A 418 -17.64 -30.73 10.24
C TRP A 418 -17.29 -29.79 11.39
N ARG A 419 -18.24 -28.99 11.88
CA ARG A 419 -18.00 -28.07 13.00
C ARG A 419 -17.70 -28.82 14.29
N ASP A 420 -18.42 -29.91 14.54
CA ASP A 420 -18.46 -30.58 15.83
C ASP A 420 -17.45 -31.74 15.94
N THR A 421 -17.01 -32.36 14.83
CA THR A 421 -16.05 -33.50 14.79
C THR A 421 -14.63 -33.08 14.36
N SER A 422 -13.59 -33.46 15.10
CA SER A 422 -12.24 -32.91 14.93
C SER A 422 -11.45 -33.59 13.81
N GLY A 423 -10.61 -32.83 13.10
CA GLY A 423 -9.78 -33.34 12.01
C GLY A 423 -10.60 -33.71 10.77
N GLN A 424 -11.65 -32.94 10.48
CA GLN A 424 -12.54 -33.18 9.34
C GLN A 424 -12.24 -32.23 8.19
N ALA A 425 -12.27 -32.76 6.96
CA ALA A 425 -12.27 -31.96 5.75
C ALA A 425 -13.67 -31.92 5.11
N LEU A 426 -14.19 -30.71 4.89
CA LEU A 426 -15.47 -30.46 4.20
C LEU A 426 -15.22 -29.79 2.85
N TYR A 427 -15.57 -30.49 1.78
CA TYR A 427 -15.47 -29.98 0.42
C TYR A 427 -16.82 -29.44 -0.06
N CYS A 428 -16.80 -28.22 -0.59
CA CYS A 428 -17.99 -27.48 -0.99
C CYS A 428 -17.96 -27.11 -2.48
N PRO A 429 -18.28 -28.04 -3.39
CA PRO A 429 -18.30 -27.77 -4.81
C PRO A 429 -19.51 -26.88 -5.16
N GLY A 430 -19.31 -25.86 -5.99
CA GLY A 430 -20.40 -25.02 -6.47
C GLY A 430 -20.15 -24.47 -7.87
N ILE A 431 -21.21 -24.31 -8.65
CA ILE A 431 -21.12 -23.66 -9.97
C ILE A 431 -20.66 -22.20 -9.82
N PRO A 432 -20.08 -21.60 -10.86
CA PRO A 432 -19.76 -20.18 -10.82
C PRO A 432 -20.99 -19.31 -10.60
N GLY A 433 -20.85 -18.18 -9.89
CA GLY A 433 -21.96 -17.29 -9.57
C GLY A 433 -22.99 -17.84 -8.56
N ALA A 434 -22.78 -19.03 -7.98
CA ALA A 434 -23.65 -19.62 -6.95
C ALA A 434 -23.57 -18.92 -5.57
N GLY A 435 -22.63 -17.99 -5.39
CA GLY A 435 -22.45 -17.27 -4.12
C GLY A 435 -21.47 -17.92 -3.15
N LYS A 436 -20.52 -18.76 -3.61
CA LYS A 436 -19.51 -19.44 -2.77
C LYS A 436 -18.76 -18.47 -1.85
N THR A 437 -18.22 -17.39 -2.40
CA THR A 437 -17.47 -16.36 -1.66
C THR A 437 -18.30 -15.65 -0.60
N VAL A 438 -19.55 -15.33 -0.92
CA VAL A 438 -20.50 -14.75 0.05
C VAL A 438 -20.85 -15.77 1.14
N LEU A 439 -20.99 -17.04 0.78
CA LEU A 439 -21.26 -18.10 1.75
C LEU A 439 -20.09 -18.33 2.70
N THR A 440 -18.86 -18.32 2.18
CA THR A 440 -17.63 -18.38 2.97
C THR A 440 -17.59 -17.23 3.99
N SER A 441 -17.94 -16.01 3.58
CA SER A 441 -17.95 -14.88 4.52
C SER A 441 -19.01 -15.02 5.61
N VAL A 442 -20.19 -15.58 5.30
CA VAL A 442 -21.24 -15.91 6.28
C VAL A 442 -20.78 -16.99 7.27
N ILE A 443 -20.06 -18.03 6.79
CA ILE A 443 -19.50 -19.08 7.65
C ILE A 443 -18.48 -18.50 8.63
N ILE A 444 -17.54 -17.68 8.13
CA ILE A 444 -16.50 -17.05 8.94
C ILE A 444 -17.13 -16.17 10.03
N ASP A 445 -18.10 -15.33 9.67
CA ASP A 445 -18.80 -14.46 10.61
C ASP A 445 -19.64 -15.26 11.64
N HIS A 446 -20.24 -16.39 11.23
CA HIS A 446 -20.96 -17.26 12.14
C HIS A 446 -20.06 -17.96 13.16
N LEU A 447 -18.86 -18.36 12.75
CA LEU A 447 -17.91 -19.05 13.62
C LEU A 447 -17.26 -18.08 14.61
N ARG A 448 -16.85 -16.88 14.17
CA ARG A 448 -16.02 -15.94 14.95
C ARG A 448 -16.52 -15.67 16.38
N PRO A 449 -17.81 -15.34 16.65
CA PRO A 449 -18.30 -15.13 18.01
C PRO A 449 -18.26 -16.39 18.88
N LYS A 450 -18.49 -17.56 18.29
CA LYS A 450 -18.57 -18.85 19.01
C LYS A 450 -17.20 -19.42 19.40
N LEU A 451 -16.12 -18.90 18.83
CA LEU A 451 -14.76 -19.37 19.05
C LEU A 451 -14.10 -18.69 20.26
N ALA A 452 -14.45 -17.43 20.53
CA ALA A 452 -13.96 -16.66 21.68
C ALA A 452 -14.28 -17.35 23.02
N ASP A 453 -15.47 -17.96 23.11
CA ASP A 453 -15.93 -18.65 24.31
C ASP A 453 -15.31 -20.06 24.51
N ASN A 454 -14.74 -20.66 23.45
CA ASN A 454 -14.32 -22.07 23.43
C ASN A 454 -12.80 -22.26 23.29
N ASN A 455 -11.98 -21.20 23.37
CA ASN A 455 -10.52 -21.25 23.18
C ASN A 455 -10.11 -21.92 21.84
N ALA A 456 -10.81 -21.60 20.75
CA ALA A 456 -10.56 -22.13 19.42
C ALA A 456 -10.06 -21.02 18.47
N ALA A 457 -9.29 -21.40 17.43
CA ALA A 457 -8.74 -20.47 16.45
C ALA A 457 -9.35 -20.67 15.06
N LEU A 458 -9.47 -19.59 14.29
CA LEU A 458 -9.99 -19.60 12.92
C LEU A 458 -9.03 -18.88 11.97
N ALA A 459 -8.50 -19.59 10.97
CA ALA A 459 -7.83 -18.98 9.83
C ALA A 459 -8.73 -19.04 8.60
N PHE A 460 -8.65 -18.02 7.75
CA PHE A 460 -9.37 -18.02 6.48
C PHE A 460 -8.55 -17.40 5.36
N ILE A 461 -8.80 -17.88 4.15
CA ILE A 461 -8.08 -17.54 2.92
C ILE A 461 -9.10 -17.32 1.80
N TYR A 462 -8.90 -16.27 1.01
CA TYR A 462 -9.64 -16.05 -0.23
C TYR A 462 -8.70 -16.21 -1.41
N CYS A 463 -8.86 -17.27 -2.18
CA CYS A 463 -8.05 -17.50 -3.37
C CYS A 463 -8.55 -16.67 -4.55
N SER A 464 -7.63 -16.19 -5.39
CA SER A 464 -7.94 -15.52 -6.65
C SER A 464 -6.94 -15.85 -7.75
N TYR A 465 -7.37 -15.84 -9.02
CA TYR A 465 -6.50 -16.05 -10.20
C TYR A 465 -5.36 -15.05 -10.33
N ASN A 466 -5.49 -13.89 -9.70
CA ASN A 466 -4.51 -12.81 -9.79
C ASN A 466 -3.46 -12.85 -8.66
N ASP A 467 -3.65 -13.70 -7.66
CA ASP A 467 -2.71 -13.80 -6.55
C ASP A 467 -1.40 -14.40 -7.07
N ARG A 468 -0.35 -13.57 -7.18
CA ARG A 468 1.04 -14.04 -7.40
C ARG A 468 1.64 -14.69 -6.14
N ASN A 469 0.82 -14.97 -5.13
CA ASN A 469 1.23 -15.53 -3.85
C ASN A 469 1.64 -16.99 -4.01
N ASN A 470 2.76 -17.36 -3.39
CA ASN A 470 3.20 -18.75 -3.33
C ASN A 470 2.55 -19.49 -2.14
N ALA A 471 2.62 -20.83 -2.15
CA ALA A 471 2.03 -21.67 -1.10
C ALA A 471 2.62 -21.36 0.28
N ASP A 472 3.89 -20.97 0.31
CA ASP A 472 4.61 -20.63 1.53
C ASP A 472 3.99 -19.42 2.24
N ASP A 473 3.63 -18.37 1.50
CA ASP A 473 3.07 -17.13 2.06
C ASP A 473 1.67 -17.33 2.64
N ILE A 474 0.87 -18.21 2.04
CA ILE A 474 -0.45 -18.60 2.56
C ILE A 474 -0.31 -19.41 3.84
N ILE A 475 0.58 -20.39 3.88
CA ILE A 475 0.79 -21.21 5.08
C ILE A 475 1.38 -20.35 6.22
N ARG A 476 2.26 -19.39 5.91
CA ARG A 476 2.69 -18.36 6.87
C ARG A 476 1.53 -17.48 7.34
N CYS A 477 0.61 -17.10 6.45
CA CYS A 477 -0.60 -16.35 6.80
C CYS A 477 -1.51 -17.16 7.75
N VAL A 478 -1.69 -18.46 7.53
CA VAL A 478 -2.44 -19.35 8.44
C VAL A 478 -1.80 -19.36 9.82
N LEU A 479 -0.46 -19.49 9.91
CA LEU A 479 0.23 -19.41 11.19
C LEU A 479 0.03 -18.03 11.86
N LYS A 480 0.16 -16.94 11.10
CA LYS A 480 -0.07 -15.56 11.58
C LYS A 480 -1.48 -15.41 12.17
N GLN A 481 -2.50 -15.89 11.48
CA GLN A 481 -3.90 -15.81 11.92
C GLN A 481 -4.17 -16.66 13.17
N ILE A 482 -3.62 -17.87 13.26
CA ILE A 482 -3.78 -18.71 14.47
C ILE A 482 -3.06 -18.07 15.66
N ALA A 483 -1.82 -17.61 15.47
CA ALA A 483 -1.01 -17.00 16.52
C ALA A 483 -1.55 -15.63 16.99
N SER A 484 -2.24 -14.88 16.13
CA SER A 484 -2.89 -13.62 16.51
C SER A 484 -4.11 -13.82 17.42
N GLN A 485 -4.72 -15.00 17.42
CA GLN A 485 -5.90 -15.32 18.25
C GLN A 485 -5.55 -15.92 19.61
N ILE A 486 -4.31 -16.30 19.84
CA ILE A 486 -3.85 -16.80 21.14
C ILE A 486 -3.50 -15.60 22.05
N PRO A 487 -3.96 -15.51 23.30
CA PRO A 487 -3.75 -14.33 24.14
C PRO A 487 -2.28 -13.89 24.28
N SER A 488 -1.36 -14.85 24.43
CA SER A 488 0.09 -14.63 24.47
C SER A 488 0.78 -15.23 23.25
N LEU A 489 1.75 -14.52 22.65
CA LEU A 489 2.52 -15.03 21.51
C LEU A 489 3.20 -16.37 21.87
N PRO A 490 2.95 -17.47 21.13
CA PRO A 490 3.60 -18.75 21.40
C PRO A 490 5.12 -18.68 21.26
N ASP A 491 5.85 -19.29 22.19
CA ASP A 491 7.32 -19.31 22.18
C ASP A 491 7.89 -19.96 20.91
N GLU A 492 7.15 -20.91 20.34
CA GLU A 492 7.49 -21.56 19.08
C GLU A 492 7.59 -20.54 17.94
N VAL A 493 6.66 -19.58 17.88
CA VAL A 493 6.62 -18.54 16.86
C VAL A 493 7.77 -17.55 17.07
N ARG A 494 8.06 -17.21 18.33
CA ARG A 494 9.21 -16.36 18.68
C ARG A 494 10.54 -17.02 18.29
N ARG A 495 10.72 -18.32 18.58
CA ARG A 495 11.91 -19.09 18.18
C ARG A 495 12.08 -19.13 16.67
N LEU A 496 10.99 -19.31 15.92
CA LEU A 496 11.03 -19.29 14.45
C LEU A 496 11.51 -17.93 13.93
N TYR A 497 10.98 -16.83 14.49
CA TYR A 497 11.41 -15.47 14.16
C TYR A 497 12.88 -15.23 14.45
N ASP A 498 13.35 -15.55 15.66
CA ASP A 498 14.74 -15.34 16.07
C ASP A 498 15.73 -16.16 15.23
N LEU A 499 15.37 -17.39 14.87
CA LEU A 499 16.19 -18.26 14.02
C LEU A 499 16.44 -17.63 12.65
N TYR A 500 15.39 -17.18 11.97
CA TYR A 500 15.50 -16.63 10.61
C TYR A 500 16.12 -15.23 10.60
N LYS A 501 15.85 -14.43 11.62
CA LYS A 501 16.53 -13.15 11.85
C LYS A 501 18.04 -13.32 12.02
N SER A 502 18.49 -14.34 12.76
CA SER A 502 19.92 -14.61 12.96
C SER A 502 20.65 -15.09 11.70
N GLN A 503 19.93 -15.70 10.75
CA GLN A 503 20.48 -16.22 9.49
C GLN A 503 20.46 -15.20 8.35
N ASN A 504 19.99 -13.96 8.60
CA ASN A 504 19.85 -12.91 7.59
C ASN A 504 18.99 -13.33 6.38
N LYS A 505 17.98 -14.18 6.61
CA LYS A 505 17.03 -14.64 5.59
C LYS A 505 15.70 -13.90 5.73
N PRO A 506 15.03 -13.56 4.62
CA PRO A 506 13.83 -12.72 4.66
C PRO A 506 12.60 -13.44 5.24
N THR A 507 12.40 -14.74 5.00
CA THR A 507 11.18 -15.46 5.41
C THR A 507 11.38 -16.95 5.78
N PRO A 508 10.52 -17.56 6.63
CA PRO A 508 10.64 -18.96 7.05
C PRO A 508 10.22 -19.99 5.99
N ARG A 509 10.92 -21.12 5.86
CA ARG A 509 10.54 -22.22 4.94
C ARG A 509 9.25 -22.92 5.37
N THR A 510 8.49 -23.45 4.41
CA THR A 510 7.18 -24.08 4.64
C THR A 510 7.17 -25.24 5.61
N ASP A 511 8.17 -26.13 5.57
CA ASP A 511 8.25 -27.24 6.53
C ASP A 511 8.42 -26.77 7.99
N ASP A 512 9.21 -25.71 8.21
CA ASP A 512 9.40 -25.12 9.54
C ASP A 512 8.11 -24.44 10.03
N VAL A 513 7.38 -23.79 9.13
CA VAL A 513 6.08 -23.18 9.42
C VAL A 513 5.04 -24.26 9.76
N ILE A 514 4.96 -25.34 8.98
CA ILE A 514 4.07 -26.48 9.25
C ILE A 514 4.37 -27.09 10.62
N GLN A 515 5.64 -27.32 10.96
CA GLN A 515 6.03 -27.83 12.28
C GLN A 515 5.64 -26.87 13.42
N THR A 516 5.75 -25.57 13.17
CA THR A 516 5.32 -24.53 14.12
C THR A 516 3.81 -24.53 14.28
N ILE A 517 3.03 -24.62 13.19
CA ILE A 517 1.56 -24.74 13.23
C ILE A 517 1.15 -25.98 14.04
N ARG A 518 1.78 -27.14 13.82
CA ARG A 518 1.49 -28.35 14.60
C ARG A 518 1.67 -28.14 16.10
N SER A 519 2.70 -27.40 16.48
CA SER A 519 3.00 -27.10 17.88
C SER A 519 2.01 -26.09 18.47
N VAL A 520 1.73 -25.02 17.73
CA VAL A 520 0.81 -23.94 18.14
C VAL A 520 -0.64 -24.44 18.23
N ALA A 521 -1.06 -25.33 17.33
CA ALA A 521 -2.40 -25.92 17.32
C ALA A 521 -2.73 -26.66 18.62
N THR A 522 -1.72 -27.19 19.35
CA THR A 522 -1.94 -27.85 20.65
C THR A 522 -2.31 -26.88 21.78
N ARG A 523 -2.09 -25.57 21.60
CA ARG A 523 -2.41 -24.53 22.61
C ARG A 523 -3.87 -24.08 22.56
N VAL A 524 -4.62 -24.47 21.53
CA VAL A 524 -6.05 -24.17 21.35
C VAL A 524 -6.86 -25.45 21.36
N SER A 525 -8.13 -25.38 21.76
CA SER A 525 -9.02 -26.54 21.79
C SER A 525 -9.30 -27.07 20.39
N ARG A 526 -9.26 -26.17 19.39
CA ARG A 526 -9.57 -26.47 18.00
C ARG A 526 -9.03 -25.41 17.04
N VAL A 527 -8.72 -25.84 15.82
CA VAL A 527 -8.36 -24.94 14.71
C VAL A 527 -9.33 -25.18 13.55
N TYR A 528 -9.91 -24.11 13.03
CA TYR A 528 -10.71 -24.10 11.82
C TYR A 528 -9.95 -23.35 10.72
N VAL A 529 -9.91 -23.92 9.52
CA VAL A 529 -9.33 -23.28 8.33
C VAL A 529 -10.39 -23.24 7.24
N VAL A 530 -10.74 -22.05 6.75
CA VAL A 530 -11.74 -21.86 5.70
C VAL A 530 -11.09 -21.27 4.47
N ILE A 531 -11.17 -21.96 3.33
CA ILE A 531 -10.51 -21.57 2.08
C ILE A 531 -11.57 -21.35 1.00
N ASP A 532 -11.68 -20.13 0.52
CA ASP A 532 -12.60 -19.78 -0.56
C ASP A 532 -11.94 -19.97 -1.93
N ALA A 533 -12.68 -20.56 -2.86
CA ALA A 533 -12.37 -20.60 -4.29
C ALA A 533 -10.99 -21.19 -4.62
N LEU A 534 -10.62 -22.32 -4.01
CA LEU A 534 -9.29 -22.95 -4.19
C LEU A 534 -8.96 -23.31 -5.65
N ASP A 535 -9.97 -23.46 -6.51
CA ASP A 535 -9.78 -23.67 -7.94
C ASP A 535 -9.30 -22.44 -8.72
N GLU A 536 -9.29 -21.26 -8.09
CA GLU A 536 -8.74 -20.03 -8.66
C GLU A 536 -7.24 -19.89 -8.44
N CYS A 537 -6.61 -20.81 -7.70
CA CYS A 537 -5.16 -20.91 -7.57
C CYS A 537 -4.51 -21.50 -8.84
N LEU A 538 -3.33 -20.98 -9.23
CA LEU A 538 -2.46 -21.58 -10.25
C LEU A 538 -2.15 -23.06 -9.93
N ASP A 539 -2.02 -23.91 -10.96
CA ASP A 539 -1.99 -25.38 -10.79
C ASP A 539 -0.80 -25.89 -9.94
N ASP A 540 0.42 -25.39 -10.18
CA ASP A 540 1.62 -25.78 -9.42
C ASP A 540 1.48 -25.36 -7.93
N TYR A 541 1.10 -24.10 -7.72
CA TYR A 541 0.84 -23.50 -6.42
C TYR A 541 -0.27 -24.22 -5.63
N ARG A 542 -1.37 -24.60 -6.30
CA ARG A 542 -2.49 -25.32 -5.70
C ARG A 542 -2.06 -26.69 -5.18
N THR A 543 -1.14 -27.35 -5.90
CA THR A 543 -0.62 -28.68 -5.52
C THR A 543 0.19 -28.60 -4.23
N ASP A 544 1.08 -27.61 -4.12
CA ASP A 544 1.90 -27.40 -2.92
C ASP A 544 1.05 -27.02 -1.69
N LEU A 545 0.04 -26.17 -1.88
CA LEU A 545 -0.89 -25.80 -0.82
C LEU A 545 -1.70 -27.02 -0.33
N LEU A 546 -2.19 -27.85 -1.25
CA LEU A 546 -2.91 -29.08 -0.90
C LEU A 546 -2.03 -30.07 -0.13
N ASP A 547 -0.76 -30.23 -0.49
CA ASP A 547 0.19 -31.07 0.26
C ASP A 547 0.41 -30.54 1.69
N ALA A 548 0.59 -29.23 1.84
CA ALA A 548 0.72 -28.59 3.15
C ALA A 548 -0.54 -28.74 4.01
N LEU A 549 -1.73 -28.56 3.44
CA LEU A 549 -3.00 -28.74 4.14
C LEU A 549 -3.19 -30.21 4.56
N ASN A 550 -2.86 -31.16 3.69
CA ASN A 550 -2.96 -32.59 3.98
C ASN A 550 -2.09 -33.00 5.17
N LYS A 551 -0.89 -32.41 5.28
CA LYS A 551 0.03 -32.59 6.43
C LYS A 551 -0.54 -32.04 7.75
N LEU A 552 -1.52 -31.13 7.69
CA LEU A 552 -2.11 -30.43 8.83
C LEU A 552 -3.52 -30.94 9.21
N MET A 553 -4.27 -31.55 8.28
CA MET A 553 -5.65 -32.05 8.46
C MET A 553 -5.91 -32.78 9.78
N PRO A 554 -5.05 -33.66 10.32
CA PRO A 554 -5.35 -34.37 11.56
C PRO A 554 -5.53 -33.46 12.79
N LEU A 555 -5.07 -32.20 12.71
CA LEU A 555 -5.08 -31.23 13.81
C LEU A 555 -6.12 -30.12 13.63
N MET A 556 -6.80 -30.05 12.48
CA MET A 556 -7.67 -28.92 12.14
C MET A 556 -8.85 -29.33 11.28
N ASN A 557 -9.90 -28.53 11.34
CA ASN A 557 -11.08 -28.69 10.51
C ASN A 557 -10.96 -27.78 9.30
N ILE A 558 -10.86 -28.37 8.11
CA ILE A 558 -10.63 -27.62 6.86
C ILE A 558 -11.93 -27.59 6.06
N LEU A 559 -12.38 -26.40 5.65
CA LEU A 559 -13.48 -26.21 4.72
C LEU A 559 -12.96 -25.56 3.46
N VAL A 560 -13.25 -26.14 2.30
CA VAL A 560 -12.80 -25.64 1.00
C VAL A 560 -14.01 -25.41 0.09
N THR A 561 -14.17 -24.21 -0.46
CA THR A 561 -15.08 -23.96 -1.58
C THR A 561 -14.31 -24.01 -2.89
N ALA A 562 -14.92 -24.61 -3.92
CA ALA A 562 -14.31 -24.65 -5.25
C ALA A 562 -15.34 -24.91 -6.36
N ARG A 563 -14.95 -24.73 -7.63
CA ARG A 563 -15.61 -25.39 -8.76
C ARG A 563 -15.44 -26.92 -8.65
N PRO A 564 -16.35 -27.72 -9.22
CA PRO A 564 -16.25 -29.18 -9.20
C PRO A 564 -15.09 -29.68 -10.08
N VAL A 565 -13.87 -29.63 -9.53
CA VAL A 565 -12.63 -30.10 -10.16
C VAL A 565 -12.21 -31.42 -9.50
N ALA A 566 -11.94 -32.45 -10.31
CA ALA A 566 -11.59 -33.78 -9.81
C ALA A 566 -10.26 -33.78 -9.03
N SER A 567 -9.24 -33.07 -9.52
CA SER A 567 -7.91 -33.03 -8.90
C SER A 567 -7.92 -32.50 -7.46
N ILE A 568 -8.75 -31.51 -7.15
CA ILE A 568 -8.90 -30.96 -5.80
C ILE A 568 -9.52 -32.01 -4.87
N LYS A 569 -10.59 -32.67 -5.33
CA LYS A 569 -11.29 -33.69 -4.56
C LYS A 569 -10.41 -34.92 -4.29
N ASP A 570 -9.67 -35.38 -5.30
CA ASP A 570 -8.80 -36.55 -5.22
C ASP A 570 -7.59 -36.31 -4.28
N SER A 571 -7.11 -35.07 -4.22
CA SER A 571 -5.98 -34.66 -3.39
C SER A 571 -6.39 -34.39 -1.94
N LEU A 572 -7.52 -33.70 -1.70
CA LEU A 572 -8.00 -33.38 -0.35
C LEU A 572 -8.60 -34.59 0.36
N ARG A 573 -9.19 -35.54 -0.40
CA ARG A 573 -9.89 -36.74 0.11
C ARG A 573 -10.84 -36.41 1.28
N PRO A 574 -11.82 -35.52 1.06
CA PRO A 574 -12.64 -34.98 2.15
C PRO A 574 -13.54 -36.05 2.78
N ASP A 575 -13.73 -35.96 4.10
CA ASP A 575 -14.66 -36.81 4.85
C ASP A 575 -16.13 -36.46 4.55
N LEU A 576 -16.37 -35.19 4.24
CA LEU A 576 -17.70 -34.61 4.08
C LEU A 576 -17.78 -33.79 2.79
N GLU A 577 -18.93 -33.82 2.12
CA GLU A 577 -19.19 -33.02 0.93
C GLU A 577 -20.53 -32.29 1.09
N GLN A 578 -20.56 -31.00 0.75
CA GLN A 578 -21.79 -30.19 0.72
C GLN A 578 -21.79 -29.27 -0.50
N ARG A 579 -22.61 -29.60 -1.49
CA ARG A 579 -22.72 -28.79 -2.70
C ARG A 579 -23.32 -27.41 -2.38
N ILE A 580 -22.71 -26.37 -2.95
CA ILE A 580 -23.20 -24.98 -2.90
C ILE A 580 -24.00 -24.73 -4.17
N GLU A 581 -25.30 -24.51 -3.99
CA GLU A 581 -26.23 -24.12 -5.04
C GLU A 581 -26.95 -22.85 -4.56
N ALA A 582 -27.27 -21.91 -5.46
CA ALA A 582 -28.05 -20.76 -5.04
C ALA A 582 -29.47 -21.22 -4.73
N VAL A 583 -29.82 -21.19 -3.46
CA VAL A 583 -31.15 -21.55 -2.98
C VAL A 583 -32.11 -20.46 -3.44
N ASN A 584 -33.23 -20.87 -4.04
CA ASN A 584 -34.25 -19.93 -4.56
C ASN A 584 -34.67 -18.91 -3.49
N ASP A 585 -34.73 -19.30 -2.22
CA ASP A 585 -35.08 -18.42 -1.10
C ASP A 585 -34.06 -17.29 -0.87
N ASP A 586 -32.77 -17.52 -1.10
CA ASP A 586 -31.76 -16.46 -1.00
C ASP A 586 -31.87 -15.49 -2.19
N ILE A 587 -32.17 -15.99 -3.40
CA ILE A 587 -32.43 -15.14 -4.58
C ILE A 587 -33.70 -14.31 -4.38
N VAL A 588 -34.76 -14.91 -3.82
CA VAL A 588 -35.98 -14.22 -3.41
C VAL A 588 -35.64 -13.10 -2.44
N THR A 589 -34.86 -13.40 -1.39
CA THR A 589 -34.46 -12.42 -0.37
C THR A 589 -33.67 -11.26 -0.98
N TYR A 590 -32.74 -11.55 -1.89
CA TYR A 590 -32.01 -10.54 -2.66
C TYR A 590 -32.95 -9.64 -3.48
N ILE A 591 -33.82 -10.22 -4.30
CA ILE A 591 -34.75 -9.44 -5.15
C ILE A 591 -35.68 -8.59 -4.29
N GLU A 592 -36.20 -9.16 -3.20
CA GLU A 592 -37.14 -8.48 -2.31
C GLU A 592 -36.50 -7.30 -1.59
N ALA A 593 -35.24 -7.42 -1.19
CA ALA A 593 -34.46 -6.31 -0.63
C ALA A 593 -34.28 -5.18 -1.66
N GLN A 594 -34.02 -5.50 -2.94
CA GLN A 594 -33.87 -4.48 -3.99
C GLN A 594 -35.19 -3.75 -4.31
N ILE A 595 -36.33 -4.45 -4.29
CA ILE A 595 -37.66 -3.85 -4.46
C ILE A 595 -37.99 -2.95 -3.26
N THR A 596 -37.76 -3.43 -2.04
CA THR A 596 -38.08 -2.70 -0.81
C THR A 596 -37.17 -1.48 -0.62
N GLY A 597 -35.90 -1.58 -1.04
CA GLY A 597 -34.91 -0.51 -1.05
C GLY A 597 -35.14 0.59 -2.09
N LYS A 598 -36.31 0.60 -2.77
CA LYS A 598 -36.73 1.61 -3.75
C LYS A 598 -35.84 1.75 -5.00
N ARG A 599 -35.09 0.71 -5.35
CA ARG A 599 -34.22 0.73 -6.55
C ARG A 599 -35.02 0.77 -7.86
N LEU A 600 -36.24 0.21 -7.88
CA LEU A 600 -37.15 0.35 -9.02
C LEU A 600 -37.95 1.65 -8.92
N LYS A 601 -38.13 2.37 -10.04
CA LYS A 601 -38.97 3.58 -10.07
C LYS A 601 -40.42 3.33 -9.61
N LEU A 602 -40.90 2.10 -9.81
CA LEU A 602 -42.24 1.64 -9.43
C LEU A 602 -42.34 1.02 -8.02
N SER A 603 -41.27 1.06 -7.22
CA SER A 603 -41.22 0.32 -5.93
C SER A 603 -42.39 0.66 -5.00
N ASN A 604 -42.78 1.93 -4.90
CA ASN A 604 -43.92 2.35 -4.06
C ASN A 604 -45.28 1.82 -4.56
N GLU A 605 -45.44 1.60 -5.87
CA GLU A 605 -46.65 1.01 -6.44
C GLU A 605 -46.66 -0.51 -6.29
N LEU A 606 -45.49 -1.14 -6.42
CA LEU A 606 -45.29 -2.57 -6.22
C LEU A 606 -45.50 -2.98 -4.77
N LEU A 607 -45.08 -2.15 -3.81
CA LEU A 607 -45.36 -2.35 -2.38
C LEU A 607 -46.87 -2.33 -2.07
N LYS A 608 -47.68 -1.64 -2.88
CA LYS A 608 -49.14 -1.56 -2.73
C LYS A 608 -49.89 -2.67 -3.49
N LYS A 609 -49.18 -3.49 -4.29
CA LYS A 609 -49.76 -4.56 -5.14
C LYS A 609 -49.02 -5.88 -4.92
N PRO A 610 -49.32 -6.62 -3.83
CA PRO A 610 -48.57 -7.81 -3.43
C PRO A 610 -48.61 -8.92 -4.50
N GLU A 611 -49.69 -9.06 -5.26
CA GLU A 611 -49.80 -10.09 -6.30
C GLU A 611 -48.82 -9.84 -7.46
N LEU A 612 -48.61 -8.57 -7.82
CA LEU A 612 -47.66 -8.19 -8.87
C LEU A 612 -46.21 -8.33 -8.40
N ARG A 613 -45.95 -8.01 -7.12
CA ARG A 613 -44.66 -8.22 -6.46
C ARG A 613 -44.27 -9.70 -6.48
N SER A 614 -45.16 -10.59 -6.05
CA SER A 614 -44.92 -12.04 -6.08
C SER A 614 -44.70 -12.56 -7.51
N GLN A 615 -45.43 -12.03 -8.50
CA GLN A 615 -45.22 -12.38 -9.90
C GLN A 615 -43.80 -12.00 -10.39
N ILE A 616 -43.32 -10.80 -10.06
CA ILE A 616 -41.98 -10.32 -10.42
C ILE A 616 -40.90 -11.23 -9.81
N VAL A 617 -41.00 -11.48 -8.50
CA VAL A 617 -40.04 -12.29 -7.76
C VAL A 617 -39.95 -13.69 -8.36
N ASN A 618 -41.09 -14.35 -8.59
CA ASN A 618 -41.12 -15.71 -9.14
C ASN A 618 -40.50 -15.80 -10.54
N GLU A 619 -40.80 -14.85 -11.42
CA GLU A 619 -40.25 -14.85 -12.79
C GLU A 619 -38.74 -14.63 -12.80
N LEU A 620 -38.25 -13.70 -11.97
CA LEU A 620 -36.82 -13.40 -11.84
C LEU A 620 -36.03 -14.57 -11.26
N VAL A 621 -36.56 -15.25 -10.23
CA VAL A 621 -35.95 -16.44 -9.63
C VAL A 621 -35.87 -17.57 -10.65
N ALA A 622 -36.95 -17.81 -11.40
CA ALA A 622 -36.98 -18.82 -12.45
C ALA A 622 -35.98 -18.52 -13.58
N SER A 623 -35.83 -17.25 -13.96
CA SER A 623 -34.90 -16.81 -15.01
C SER A 623 -33.43 -16.84 -14.56
N ALA A 624 -33.16 -16.61 -13.28
CA ALA A 624 -31.80 -16.55 -12.74
C ALA A 624 -31.07 -17.90 -12.72
N LYS A 625 -31.78 -19.03 -12.88
CA LYS A 625 -31.22 -20.40 -12.95
C LYS A 625 -30.17 -20.73 -11.87
N GLY A 626 -30.34 -20.18 -10.67
CA GLY A 626 -29.41 -20.40 -9.56
C GLY A 626 -28.10 -19.59 -9.63
N MET A 627 -28.04 -18.49 -10.39
CA MET A 627 -26.92 -17.54 -10.39
C MET A 627 -27.37 -16.15 -9.92
N PHE A 628 -26.80 -15.66 -8.83
CA PHE A 628 -27.09 -14.31 -8.30
C PHE A 628 -26.78 -13.19 -9.31
N LEU A 629 -25.74 -13.41 -10.13
CA LEU A 629 -25.35 -12.46 -11.17
C LEU A 629 -26.47 -12.24 -12.21
N HIS A 630 -27.18 -13.31 -12.59
CA HIS A 630 -28.30 -13.20 -13.53
C HIS A 630 -29.47 -12.44 -12.91
N ALA A 631 -29.79 -12.72 -11.64
CA ALA A 631 -30.80 -11.97 -10.89
C ALA A 631 -30.48 -10.46 -10.83
N ARG A 632 -29.21 -10.09 -10.60
CA ARG A 632 -28.75 -8.69 -10.65
C ARG A 632 -28.98 -8.05 -12.01
N PHE A 633 -28.54 -8.69 -13.09
CA PHE A 633 -28.71 -8.13 -14.45
C PHE A 633 -30.19 -8.00 -14.85
N HIS A 634 -31.02 -8.98 -14.51
CA HIS A 634 -32.47 -8.89 -14.74
C HIS A 634 -33.08 -7.72 -13.97
N MET A 635 -32.68 -7.51 -12.71
CA MET A 635 -33.13 -6.35 -11.94
C MET A 635 -32.77 -5.02 -12.61
N GLU A 636 -31.55 -4.89 -13.12
CA GLU A 636 -31.12 -3.68 -13.86
C GLU A 636 -31.95 -3.41 -15.12
N GLN A 637 -32.49 -4.45 -15.78
CA GLN A 637 -33.39 -4.27 -16.93
C GLN A 637 -34.77 -3.71 -16.52
N LEU A 638 -35.18 -3.95 -15.27
CA LEU A 638 -36.47 -3.50 -14.74
C LEU A 638 -36.40 -2.08 -14.15
N VAL A 639 -35.22 -1.64 -13.66
CA VAL A 639 -34.99 -0.30 -13.09
C VAL A 639 -35.55 0.85 -13.94
N PRO A 640 -35.32 0.92 -15.26
CA PRO A 640 -35.75 2.08 -16.06
C PRO A 640 -37.27 2.11 -16.35
N LYS A 641 -38.06 1.09 -15.98
CA LYS A 641 -39.47 1.01 -16.36
C LYS A 641 -40.34 1.94 -15.52
N HIS A 642 -41.17 2.74 -16.19
CA HIS A 642 -41.97 3.81 -15.59
C HIS A 642 -43.45 3.45 -15.38
N ASN A 643 -43.93 2.35 -15.94
CA ASN A 643 -45.29 1.88 -15.74
C ASN A 643 -45.36 0.35 -15.69
N ILE A 644 -46.45 -0.16 -15.11
CA ILE A 644 -46.67 -1.60 -14.88
C ILE A 644 -46.73 -2.40 -16.20
N LEU A 645 -47.20 -1.82 -17.30
CA LEU A 645 -47.32 -2.51 -18.59
C LEU A 645 -45.93 -2.81 -19.16
N ASP A 646 -45.06 -1.80 -19.18
CA ASP A 646 -43.68 -1.93 -19.65
C ASP A 646 -42.86 -2.84 -18.75
N LEU A 647 -43.11 -2.80 -17.44
CA LEU A 647 -42.52 -3.73 -16.48
C LEU A 647 -42.93 -5.18 -16.80
N ARG A 648 -44.22 -5.45 -17.03
CA ARG A 648 -44.71 -6.79 -17.41
C ARG A 648 -44.16 -7.27 -18.74
N ASN A 649 -44.03 -6.38 -19.72
CA ASN A 649 -43.45 -6.72 -21.02
C ASN A 649 -41.96 -7.04 -20.88
N ALA A 650 -41.22 -6.32 -20.04
CA ALA A 650 -39.82 -6.62 -19.75
C ALA A 650 -39.65 -7.98 -19.05
N LEU A 651 -40.50 -8.31 -18.07
CA LEU A 651 -40.49 -9.61 -17.39
C LEU A 651 -40.72 -10.79 -18.35
N LYS A 652 -41.64 -10.64 -19.32
CA LYS A 652 -41.91 -11.70 -20.32
C LYS A 652 -40.73 -11.97 -21.26
N ASN A 653 -39.86 -10.97 -21.45
CA ASN A 653 -38.76 -11.00 -22.41
C ASN A 653 -37.39 -11.02 -21.70
N LEU A 654 -37.32 -11.55 -20.48
CA LEU A 654 -36.05 -11.69 -19.78
C LEU A 654 -35.12 -12.65 -20.54
N PRO A 655 -33.84 -12.28 -20.69
CA PRO A 655 -32.85 -13.15 -21.32
C PRO A 655 -32.66 -14.43 -20.48
N LYS A 656 -32.47 -15.57 -21.13
CA LYS A 656 -32.42 -16.89 -20.44
C LYS A 656 -31.03 -17.51 -20.40
N THR A 657 -30.07 -16.93 -21.13
CA THR A 657 -28.68 -17.40 -21.21
C THR A 657 -27.73 -16.26 -20.87
N SER A 658 -26.52 -16.60 -20.43
CA SER A 658 -25.48 -15.60 -20.12
C SER A 658 -25.17 -14.71 -21.34
N ASP A 659 -25.03 -15.29 -22.55
CA ASP A 659 -24.83 -14.52 -23.78
C ASP A 659 -25.92 -13.47 -24.00
N GLN A 660 -27.21 -13.83 -23.86
CA GLN A 660 -28.32 -12.88 -24.02
C GLN A 660 -28.32 -11.79 -22.95
N ILE A 661 -27.88 -12.10 -21.73
CA ILE A 661 -27.74 -11.12 -20.65
C ILE A 661 -26.68 -10.08 -21.01
N TYR A 662 -25.51 -10.53 -21.49
CA TYR A 662 -24.43 -9.63 -21.90
C TYR A 662 -24.76 -8.86 -23.18
N GLU A 663 -25.46 -9.46 -24.15
CA GLU A 663 -26.00 -8.75 -25.32
C GLU A 663 -26.92 -7.61 -24.88
N LYS A 664 -27.84 -7.86 -23.93
CA LYS A 664 -28.72 -6.83 -23.38
C LYS A 664 -27.96 -5.76 -22.61
N ALA A 665 -26.87 -6.11 -21.93
CA ALA A 665 -26.00 -5.13 -21.28
C ALA A 665 -25.30 -4.24 -22.31
N MET A 666 -24.76 -4.81 -23.39
CA MET A 666 -24.16 -4.06 -24.50
C MET A 666 -25.18 -3.20 -25.26
N GLU A 667 -26.42 -3.66 -25.45
CA GLU A 667 -27.49 -2.82 -26.01
C GLU A 667 -27.73 -1.58 -25.14
N ARG A 668 -27.67 -1.71 -23.80
CA ARG A 668 -27.77 -0.56 -22.89
C ARG A 668 -26.57 0.38 -23.05
N VAL A 669 -25.36 -0.17 -23.15
CA VAL A 669 -24.15 0.62 -23.42
C VAL A 669 -24.34 1.43 -24.71
N GLN A 670 -24.76 0.78 -25.79
CA GLN A 670 -24.97 1.38 -27.12
C GLN A 670 -26.16 2.34 -27.21
N SER A 671 -27.09 2.29 -26.26
CA SER A 671 -28.26 3.18 -26.22
C SER A 671 -28.00 4.55 -25.58
N GLN A 672 -26.79 4.76 -25.03
CA GLN A 672 -26.36 6.04 -24.47
C GLN A 672 -26.01 7.03 -25.59
N ASP A 673 -25.69 8.27 -25.24
CA ASP A 673 -25.21 9.25 -26.21
C ASP A 673 -23.83 8.84 -26.79
N ASN A 674 -23.48 9.42 -27.95
CA ASN A 674 -22.29 9.00 -28.71
C ASN A 674 -20.98 9.15 -27.93
N GLU A 675 -20.85 10.17 -27.08
CA GLU A 675 -19.64 10.43 -26.30
C GLU A 675 -19.50 9.38 -25.20
N THR A 676 -20.58 9.11 -24.48
CA THR A 676 -20.63 8.06 -23.46
C THR A 676 -20.39 6.66 -24.05
N VAL A 677 -20.94 6.36 -25.23
CA VAL A 677 -20.70 5.09 -25.94
C VAL A 677 -19.23 4.95 -26.29
N SER A 678 -18.61 6.00 -26.81
CA SER A 678 -17.18 6.00 -27.15
C SER A 678 -16.32 5.74 -25.92
N LEU A 679 -16.57 6.45 -24.81
CA LEU A 679 -15.83 6.26 -23.57
C LEU A 679 -16.03 4.86 -22.98
N ALA A 680 -17.25 4.33 -22.99
CA ALA A 680 -17.55 2.99 -22.50
C ALA A 680 -16.87 1.91 -23.36
N ASN A 681 -16.83 2.08 -24.68
CA ASN A 681 -16.13 1.15 -25.57
C ASN A 681 -14.62 1.18 -25.34
N ARG A 682 -14.00 2.36 -25.27
CA ARG A 682 -12.56 2.50 -24.97
C ARG A 682 -12.21 1.86 -23.62
N THR A 683 -13.05 2.08 -22.61
CA THR A 683 -12.91 1.45 -21.28
C THR A 683 -12.93 -0.07 -21.38
N LEU A 684 -13.90 -0.64 -22.10
CA LEU A 684 -14.01 -2.10 -22.28
C LEU A 684 -12.84 -2.65 -23.11
N GLN A 685 -12.41 -1.97 -24.16
CA GLN A 685 -11.25 -2.35 -24.98
C GLN A 685 -9.97 -2.42 -24.13
N CYS A 686 -9.75 -1.42 -23.27
CA CYS A 686 -8.61 -1.43 -22.34
C CYS A 686 -8.67 -2.62 -21.37
N VAL A 687 -9.82 -2.88 -20.74
CA VAL A 687 -9.96 -3.99 -19.78
C VAL A 687 -9.84 -5.36 -20.44
N ILE A 688 -10.31 -5.50 -21.67
CA ILE A 688 -10.33 -6.79 -22.39
C ILE A 688 -8.99 -7.08 -23.08
N GLY A 689 -8.37 -6.06 -23.66
CA GLY A 689 -7.19 -6.21 -24.51
C GLY A 689 -5.85 -6.02 -23.81
N ALA A 690 -5.82 -5.44 -22.61
CA ALA A 690 -4.57 -5.22 -21.89
C ALA A 690 -3.87 -6.56 -21.55
N VAL A 691 -2.54 -6.58 -21.65
CA VAL A 691 -1.69 -7.76 -21.41
C VAL A 691 -1.78 -8.21 -19.94
N ARG A 692 -1.90 -7.23 -19.03
CA ARG A 692 -2.26 -7.42 -17.62
C ARG A 692 -3.44 -6.54 -17.26
N LEU A 693 -4.12 -6.89 -16.17
CA LEU A 693 -5.15 -6.03 -15.64
C LEU A 693 -4.57 -4.65 -15.27
N LEU A 694 -5.32 -3.61 -15.58
CA LEU A 694 -4.95 -2.22 -15.32
C LEU A 694 -5.52 -1.75 -13.99
N HIS A 695 -4.70 -1.08 -13.19
CA HIS A 695 -5.14 -0.32 -12.04
C HIS A 695 -6.06 0.82 -12.50
N ILE A 696 -7.00 1.24 -11.64
CA ILE A 696 -7.98 2.26 -12.00
C ILE A 696 -7.31 3.56 -12.46
N ARG A 697 -6.22 3.97 -11.81
CA ARG A 697 -5.43 5.15 -12.21
C ARG A 697 -4.76 4.99 -13.57
N GLU A 698 -4.20 3.81 -13.86
CA GLU A 698 -3.61 3.50 -15.17
C GLU A 698 -4.65 3.60 -16.28
N LEU A 699 -5.85 3.09 -16.02
CA LEU A 699 -6.97 3.18 -16.95
C LEU A 699 -7.46 4.62 -17.13
N GLN A 700 -7.53 5.42 -16.06
CA GLN A 700 -7.90 6.84 -16.16
C GLN A 700 -6.91 7.59 -17.05
N HIS A 701 -5.60 7.32 -16.89
CA HIS A 701 -4.56 7.87 -17.76
C HIS A 701 -4.72 7.42 -19.21
N ALA A 702 -4.96 6.12 -19.43
CA ALA A 702 -5.18 5.55 -20.77
C ALA A 702 -6.36 6.21 -21.51
N LEU A 703 -7.41 6.56 -20.78
CA LEU A 703 -8.61 7.18 -21.34
C LEU A 703 -8.47 8.70 -21.53
N ALA A 704 -7.67 9.37 -20.70
CA ALA A 704 -7.50 10.82 -20.67
C ALA A 704 -6.62 11.34 -21.82
N VAL A 705 -5.59 10.60 -22.23
CA VAL A 705 -4.61 11.08 -23.21
C VAL A 705 -5.19 11.33 -24.61
N ARG A 706 -4.70 12.40 -25.25
CA ARG A 706 -5.01 12.85 -26.61
C ARG A 706 -3.72 13.04 -27.42
N GLU A 707 -3.85 12.91 -28.73
CA GLU A 707 -2.73 13.14 -29.64
C GLU A 707 -2.22 14.58 -29.55
N GLY A 708 -0.92 14.74 -29.29
CA GLY A 708 -0.26 16.05 -29.18
C GLY A 708 -0.25 16.66 -27.77
N ASP A 709 -0.78 15.96 -26.77
CA ASP A 709 -0.73 16.42 -25.38
C ASP A 709 0.71 16.62 -24.89
N TYR A 710 0.92 17.72 -24.17
CA TYR A 710 2.20 17.98 -23.51
C TYR A 710 2.30 17.15 -22.22
N ASP A 711 1.26 17.15 -21.40
CA ASP A 711 1.16 16.44 -20.12
C ASP A 711 -0.26 15.87 -19.96
N ILE A 712 -0.48 15.08 -18.92
CA ILE A 712 -1.82 14.54 -18.61
C ILE A 712 -2.69 15.66 -18.03
N ASP A 713 -3.83 15.89 -18.66
CA ASP A 713 -4.83 16.81 -18.15
C ASP A 713 -5.63 16.15 -17.01
N ASP A 714 -5.44 16.63 -15.78
CA ASP A 714 -6.18 16.17 -14.60
C ASP A 714 -7.70 16.36 -14.75
N GLU A 715 -8.16 17.35 -15.53
CA GLU A 715 -9.58 17.57 -15.80
C GLU A 715 -10.17 16.51 -16.74
N ALA A 716 -9.33 15.81 -17.51
CA ALA A 716 -9.75 14.71 -18.38
C ALA A 716 -9.86 13.36 -17.64
N LEU A 717 -9.43 13.27 -16.38
CA LEU A 717 -9.50 12.05 -15.58
C LEU A 717 -10.94 11.71 -15.19
N THR A 718 -11.50 10.67 -15.81
CA THR A 718 -12.88 10.25 -15.54
C THR A 718 -12.99 9.52 -14.20
N ALA A 719 -13.95 9.91 -13.36
CA ALA A 719 -14.17 9.26 -12.07
C ALA A 719 -14.49 7.75 -12.17
N PRO A 720 -13.95 6.88 -11.29
CA PRO A 720 -14.15 5.42 -11.38
C PRO A 720 -15.61 4.97 -11.35
N ASN A 721 -16.43 5.62 -10.53
CA ASN A 721 -17.86 5.32 -10.42
C ASN A 721 -18.62 5.65 -11.72
N HIS A 722 -18.14 6.64 -12.47
CA HIS A 722 -18.71 6.97 -13.78
C HIS A 722 -18.37 5.88 -14.81
N LEU A 723 -17.12 5.41 -14.86
CA LEU A 723 -16.69 4.30 -15.73
C LEU A 723 -17.50 3.03 -15.48
N LEU A 724 -17.75 2.67 -14.22
CA LEU A 724 -18.60 1.54 -13.85
C LEU A 724 -20.05 1.70 -14.31
N SER A 725 -20.58 2.92 -14.21
CA SER A 725 -21.95 3.24 -14.60
C SER A 725 -22.16 3.14 -16.11
N ILE A 726 -21.27 3.75 -16.90
CA ILE A 726 -21.40 3.79 -18.37
C ILE A 726 -21.22 2.42 -19.02
N CYS A 727 -20.48 1.50 -18.38
CA CYS A 727 -20.32 0.12 -18.83
C CYS A 727 -21.47 -0.81 -18.37
N ALA A 728 -22.59 -0.27 -17.92
CA ALA A 728 -23.85 -0.98 -17.67
C ALA A 728 -23.74 -2.25 -16.79
N GLY A 729 -22.85 -2.23 -15.79
CA GLY A 729 -22.62 -3.33 -14.85
C GLY A 729 -21.74 -4.47 -15.37
N LEU A 730 -21.09 -4.29 -16.53
CA LEU A 730 -20.14 -5.26 -17.09
C LEU A 730 -18.80 -5.27 -16.37
N LEU A 731 -18.49 -4.20 -15.64
CA LEU A 731 -17.23 -4.01 -14.92
C LEU A 731 -17.46 -3.95 -13.41
N THR A 732 -16.43 -4.33 -12.67
CA THR A 732 -16.32 -4.19 -11.21
C THR A 732 -14.90 -3.76 -10.84
N ILE A 733 -14.78 -2.97 -9.76
CA ILE A 733 -13.49 -2.62 -9.17
C ILE A 733 -13.18 -3.63 -8.07
N ASP A 734 -11.97 -4.16 -8.08
CA ASP A 734 -11.40 -4.84 -6.91
C ASP A 734 -10.94 -3.78 -5.90
N GLU A 735 -11.54 -3.77 -4.71
CA GLU A 735 -11.24 -2.74 -3.70
C GLU A 735 -9.92 -3.01 -2.96
N GLU A 736 -9.36 -4.23 -3.05
CA GLU A 736 -8.07 -4.55 -2.42
C GLU A 736 -6.90 -3.93 -3.18
N ASP A 737 -6.90 -4.12 -4.50
CA ASP A 737 -5.78 -3.73 -5.36
C ASP A 737 -6.12 -2.55 -6.29
N GLY A 738 -7.33 -2.00 -6.24
CA GLY A 738 -7.75 -0.87 -7.07
C GLY A 738 -7.85 -1.17 -8.58
N VAL A 739 -7.95 -2.45 -8.96
CA VAL A 739 -7.94 -2.91 -10.36
C VAL A 739 -9.35 -3.03 -10.94
N LEU A 740 -9.53 -2.62 -12.19
CA LEU A 740 -10.81 -2.77 -12.90
C LEU A 740 -10.88 -4.09 -13.68
N ARG A 741 -11.95 -4.86 -13.51
CA ARG A 741 -12.14 -6.14 -14.20
C ARG A 741 -13.56 -6.35 -14.68
N LEU A 742 -13.73 -7.33 -15.57
CA LEU A 742 -15.06 -7.83 -15.95
C LEU A 742 -15.76 -8.44 -14.73
N VAL A 743 -17.08 -8.22 -14.65
CA VAL A 743 -17.91 -8.67 -13.53
C VAL A 743 -17.84 -10.18 -13.27
N HIS A 744 -17.49 -10.96 -14.29
CA HIS A 744 -17.36 -12.42 -14.20
C HIS A 744 -16.61 -12.99 -15.41
N TYR A 745 -15.93 -14.14 -15.26
CA TYR A 745 -15.19 -14.78 -16.35
C TYR A 745 -16.07 -15.13 -17.57
N THR A 746 -17.36 -15.42 -17.37
CA THR A 746 -18.29 -15.68 -18.49
C THR A 746 -18.50 -14.45 -19.37
N ALA A 747 -18.26 -13.24 -18.87
CA ALA A 747 -18.21 -12.04 -19.70
C ALA A 747 -16.97 -12.03 -20.60
N GLN A 748 -15.83 -12.53 -20.10
CA GLN A 748 -14.60 -12.65 -20.90
C GLN A 748 -14.79 -13.63 -22.05
N GLU A 749 -15.40 -14.80 -21.80
CA GLU A 749 -15.75 -15.76 -22.86
C GLU A 749 -16.71 -15.14 -23.89
N PHE A 750 -17.70 -14.38 -23.43
CA PHE A 750 -18.64 -13.68 -24.29
C PHE A 750 -17.92 -12.68 -25.22
N PHE A 751 -17.02 -11.85 -24.68
CA PHE A 751 -16.28 -10.88 -25.48
C PHE A 751 -15.29 -11.53 -26.44
N LYS A 752 -14.58 -12.58 -26.02
CA LYS A 752 -13.71 -13.36 -26.93
C LYS A 752 -14.47 -13.93 -28.13
N LYS A 753 -15.74 -14.34 -27.94
CA LYS A 753 -16.57 -14.89 -29.01
C LYS A 753 -17.19 -13.83 -29.93
N HIS A 754 -17.41 -12.60 -29.43
CA HIS A 754 -18.15 -11.55 -30.13
C HIS A 754 -17.34 -10.26 -30.32
N GLU A 755 -16.02 -10.32 -30.23
CA GLU A 755 -15.11 -9.17 -30.24
C GLU A 755 -15.36 -8.25 -31.46
N HIS A 756 -15.30 -8.82 -32.66
CA HIS A 756 -15.50 -8.12 -33.93
C HIS A 756 -16.91 -7.52 -34.12
N ARG A 757 -17.89 -7.89 -33.28
CA ARG A 757 -19.23 -7.33 -33.34
C ARG A 757 -19.32 -5.99 -32.60
N TYR A 758 -18.53 -5.81 -31.55
CA TYR A 758 -18.67 -4.70 -30.60
C TYR A 758 -17.53 -3.70 -30.66
N PHE A 759 -16.31 -4.16 -30.96
CA PHE A 759 -15.12 -3.33 -30.94
C PHE A 759 -14.49 -3.27 -32.34
N SER A 760 -14.06 -2.06 -32.72
CA SER A 760 -12.98 -1.91 -33.70
C SER A 760 -11.69 -2.45 -33.08
N ASP A 761 -10.76 -2.90 -33.91
CA ASP A 761 -9.52 -3.60 -33.52
C ASP A 761 -8.99 -3.14 -32.15
N ILE A 762 -9.08 -4.03 -31.15
CA ILE A 762 -8.73 -3.72 -29.76
C ILE A 762 -7.24 -3.39 -29.65
N GLN A 763 -6.41 -4.08 -30.44
CA GLN A 763 -4.97 -3.90 -30.42
C GLN A 763 -4.58 -2.55 -31.06
N GLU A 764 -5.33 -2.09 -32.06
CA GLU A 764 -5.16 -0.77 -32.66
C GLU A 764 -5.41 0.36 -31.63
N GLU A 765 -6.50 0.27 -30.84
CA GLU A 765 -6.82 1.26 -29.80
C GLU A 765 -5.73 1.28 -28.70
N LEU A 766 -5.30 0.12 -28.21
CA LEU A 766 -4.26 0.03 -27.19
C LEU A 766 -2.89 0.50 -27.70
N THR A 767 -2.57 0.21 -28.95
CA THR A 767 -1.36 0.74 -29.61
C THR A 767 -1.41 2.27 -29.66
N SER A 768 -2.55 2.84 -30.07
CA SER A 768 -2.75 4.30 -30.11
C SER A 768 -2.54 4.91 -28.72
N ILE A 769 -3.19 4.38 -27.68
CA ILE A 769 -3.05 4.85 -26.29
C ILE A 769 -1.59 4.79 -25.83
N CYS A 770 -0.91 3.65 -26.03
CA CYS A 770 0.48 3.51 -25.62
C CYS A 770 1.38 4.51 -26.37
N LEU A 771 1.23 4.64 -27.69
CA LEU A 771 2.02 5.59 -28.49
C LEU A 771 1.77 7.04 -28.04
N THR A 772 0.52 7.44 -27.83
CA THR A 772 0.19 8.79 -27.36
C THR A 772 0.81 9.05 -25.99
N TYR A 773 0.69 8.09 -25.06
CA TYR A 773 1.23 8.22 -23.71
C TYR A 773 2.76 8.34 -23.70
N LEU A 774 3.45 7.51 -24.49
CA LEU A 774 4.90 7.55 -24.64
C LEU A 774 5.39 8.79 -25.41
N SER A 775 4.49 9.49 -26.11
CA SER A 775 4.80 10.69 -26.89
C SER A 775 4.57 12.00 -26.15
N LEU A 776 4.11 11.98 -24.88
CA LEU A 776 3.86 13.18 -24.07
C LEU A 776 5.07 14.13 -24.08
N GLY A 777 4.82 15.42 -24.29
CA GLY A 777 5.87 16.44 -24.38
C GLY A 777 6.67 16.63 -23.09
N VAL A 778 6.09 16.28 -21.94
CA VAL A 778 6.73 16.39 -20.63
C VAL A 778 7.94 15.45 -20.49
N LEU A 779 7.94 14.32 -21.22
CA LEU A 779 9.05 13.37 -21.28
C LEU A 779 10.30 13.95 -21.97
N ASP A 780 10.17 15.08 -22.68
CA ASP A 780 11.32 15.79 -23.28
C ASP A 780 12.19 16.53 -22.24
N VAL A 781 11.64 16.85 -21.07
CA VAL A 781 12.27 17.74 -20.08
C VAL A 781 12.95 16.97 -18.94
N TYR A 782 12.39 15.83 -18.54
CA TYR A 782 12.78 15.15 -17.29
C TYR A 782 14.10 14.35 -17.34
N CYS A 783 14.79 14.31 -18.49
CA CYS A 783 15.96 13.44 -18.71
C CYS A 783 17.33 14.13 -18.48
N GLN A 784 17.40 15.29 -17.82
CA GLN A 784 18.67 16.05 -17.70
C GLN A 784 19.34 16.02 -16.31
N ASP A 785 18.72 15.45 -15.27
CA ASP A 785 19.33 15.32 -13.94
C ASP A 785 19.34 13.85 -13.47
N ASP A 786 20.53 13.26 -13.45
CA ASP A 786 20.85 11.82 -13.33
C ASP A 786 20.40 11.08 -12.05
N ASN A 787 19.53 11.61 -11.18
CA ASN A 787 19.21 10.91 -9.91
C ASN A 787 17.81 11.13 -9.29
N ASP A 788 16.88 11.83 -9.94
CA ASP A 788 15.58 12.14 -9.34
C ASP A 788 14.41 11.53 -10.16
N TRP A 789 14.13 10.24 -9.93
CA TRP A 789 13.09 9.45 -10.63
C TRP A 789 11.68 9.52 -9.99
N TRP A 790 11.48 10.37 -8.99
CA TRP A 790 10.22 10.51 -8.24
C TRP A 790 9.04 10.98 -9.12
N TRP A 791 9.31 11.53 -10.31
CA TRP A 791 8.26 11.96 -11.24
C TRP A 791 7.55 10.77 -11.91
N ILE A 792 8.17 9.59 -12.02
CA ILE A 792 7.56 8.39 -12.63
C ILE A 792 6.28 7.98 -11.88
N ASP A 793 6.25 8.18 -10.56
CA ASP A 793 5.07 7.87 -9.74
C ASP A 793 3.82 8.68 -10.17
N ASN A 794 4.01 9.82 -10.85
CA ASN A 794 2.93 10.61 -11.43
C ASN A 794 2.48 10.10 -12.80
N TYR A 795 3.26 9.26 -13.50
CA TYR A 795 2.95 8.71 -14.81
C TYR A 795 2.69 7.20 -14.73
N VAL A 796 1.64 6.83 -13.99
CA VAL A 796 1.38 5.43 -13.61
C VAL A 796 1.22 4.45 -14.79
N LEU A 797 0.88 4.91 -16.00
CA LEU A 797 0.75 4.06 -17.18
C LEU A 797 2.08 3.89 -17.95
N LEU A 798 3.13 4.67 -17.61
CA LEU A 798 4.37 4.76 -18.38
C LEU A 798 5.06 3.40 -18.53
N GLU A 799 5.24 2.69 -17.42
CA GLU A 799 5.85 1.35 -17.39
C GLU A 799 5.04 0.36 -18.23
N TYR A 800 3.71 0.33 -18.05
CA TYR A 800 2.83 -0.54 -18.84
C TYR A 800 2.94 -0.23 -20.35
N ALA A 801 2.85 1.04 -20.73
CA ALA A 801 2.91 1.45 -22.13
C ALA A 801 4.27 1.12 -22.75
N ALA A 802 5.37 1.35 -22.02
CA ALA A 802 6.72 1.07 -22.49
C ALA A 802 6.92 -0.44 -22.73
N MET A 803 6.54 -1.28 -21.77
CA MET A 803 6.77 -2.73 -21.84
C MET A 803 5.85 -3.44 -22.86
N ASN A 804 4.63 -2.94 -23.07
CA ASN A 804 3.60 -3.69 -23.82
C ASN A 804 3.28 -3.10 -25.21
N LEU A 805 3.94 -2.01 -25.62
CA LEU A 805 3.72 -1.43 -26.96
C LEU A 805 3.96 -2.45 -28.08
N GLY A 806 5.02 -3.27 -27.98
CA GLY A 806 5.34 -4.28 -29.00
C GLY A 806 4.26 -5.35 -29.17
N GLU A 807 3.67 -5.81 -28.06
CA GLU A 807 2.60 -6.81 -28.07
C GLU A 807 1.32 -6.24 -28.71
N HIS A 808 0.93 -5.02 -28.31
CA HIS A 808 -0.24 -4.34 -28.88
C HIS A 808 -0.05 -4.02 -30.37
N ALA A 809 1.17 -3.65 -30.77
CA ALA A 809 1.48 -3.30 -32.16
C ALA A 809 1.79 -4.52 -33.05
N SER A 810 1.58 -5.75 -32.58
CA SER A 810 1.89 -6.98 -33.32
C SER A 810 1.15 -7.11 -34.67
N GLY A 811 -0.01 -6.45 -34.81
CA GLY A 811 -0.78 -6.34 -36.06
C GLY A 811 -0.21 -5.35 -37.10
N GLY A 812 0.85 -4.62 -36.73
CA GLY A 812 1.50 -3.58 -37.53
C GLY A 812 0.97 -2.18 -37.25
N ILE A 813 1.79 -1.16 -37.51
CA ILE A 813 1.47 0.26 -37.29
C ILE A 813 1.36 0.97 -38.64
N LYS A 814 0.22 1.65 -38.88
CA LYS A 814 -0.10 2.26 -40.18
C LYS A 814 -0.61 3.69 -40.03
N GLY A 815 -0.60 4.42 -41.14
CA GLY A 815 -1.24 5.73 -41.25
C GLY A 815 -0.64 6.77 -40.30
N ALA A 816 -1.51 7.49 -39.57
CA ALA A 816 -1.10 8.54 -38.64
C ALA A 816 -0.27 7.98 -37.46
N MET A 817 -0.66 6.83 -36.90
CA MET A 817 0.07 6.20 -35.79
C MET A 817 1.52 5.89 -36.14
N LEU A 818 1.79 5.52 -37.40
CA LEU A 818 3.15 5.25 -37.85
C LEU A 818 4.01 6.52 -37.82
N GLN A 819 3.44 7.67 -38.16
CA GLN A 819 4.16 8.95 -38.06
C GLN A 819 4.42 9.34 -36.60
N THR A 820 3.44 9.13 -35.72
CA THR A 820 3.59 9.36 -34.27
C THR A 820 4.66 8.46 -33.68
N ALA A 821 4.65 7.17 -34.01
CA ALA A 821 5.68 6.23 -33.60
C ALA A 821 7.05 6.66 -34.10
N VAL A 822 7.21 6.95 -35.40
CA VAL A 822 8.51 7.39 -35.95
C VAL A 822 9.00 8.68 -35.27
N SER A 823 8.12 9.65 -35.01
CA SER A 823 8.46 10.86 -34.25
C SER A 823 8.99 10.55 -32.84
N LEU A 824 8.33 9.63 -32.13
CA LEU A 824 8.78 9.15 -30.82
C LEU A 824 10.17 8.52 -30.89
N PHE A 825 10.41 7.60 -31.84
CA PHE A 825 11.68 6.89 -31.95
C PHE A 825 12.82 7.76 -32.51
N LEU A 826 12.54 8.86 -33.22
CA LEU A 826 13.56 9.83 -33.62
C LEU A 826 14.01 10.76 -32.48
N ASN A 827 13.29 10.79 -31.36
CA ASN A 827 13.62 11.60 -30.20
C ASN A 827 14.48 10.79 -29.22
N GLU A 828 15.80 10.98 -29.26
CA GLU A 828 16.76 10.26 -28.40
C GLU A 828 16.43 10.39 -26.90
N THR A 829 15.95 11.55 -26.46
CA THR A 829 15.58 11.80 -25.05
C THR A 829 14.40 10.91 -24.63
N LYS A 830 13.32 10.90 -25.41
CA LYS A 830 12.16 10.04 -25.13
C LYS A 830 12.51 8.57 -25.19
N VAL A 831 13.27 8.16 -26.21
CA VAL A 831 13.70 6.76 -26.35
C VAL A 831 14.50 6.30 -25.13
N THR A 832 15.40 7.13 -24.62
CA THR A 832 16.19 6.80 -23.42
C THR A 832 15.27 6.56 -22.23
N VAL A 833 14.37 7.49 -21.93
CA VAL A 833 13.41 7.36 -20.82
C VAL A 833 12.54 6.10 -20.97
N VAL A 834 11.96 5.89 -22.15
CA VAL A 834 11.03 4.78 -22.37
C VAL A 834 11.77 3.43 -22.35
N ALA A 835 12.97 3.35 -22.92
CA ALA A 835 13.78 2.14 -22.89
C ALA A 835 14.24 1.81 -21.46
N ASP A 836 14.65 2.82 -20.68
CA ASP A 836 15.00 2.65 -19.27
C ASP A 836 13.83 2.05 -18.48
N MET A 837 12.61 2.56 -18.68
CA MET A 837 11.40 2.01 -18.04
C MET A 837 11.12 0.56 -18.46
N ALA A 838 11.21 0.25 -19.75
CA ALA A 838 10.90 -1.09 -20.25
C ALA A 838 11.91 -2.17 -19.85
N LEU A 839 13.18 -1.78 -19.63
CA LEU A 839 14.29 -2.72 -19.44
C LEU A 839 14.75 -2.84 -17.99
N ALA A 840 14.41 -1.89 -17.11
CA ALA A 840 14.84 -1.90 -15.72
C ALA A 840 14.11 -2.94 -14.85
N GLY A 841 12.85 -3.29 -15.12
CA GLY A 841 12.15 -4.42 -14.49
C GLY A 841 12.01 -4.47 -12.94
N HIS A 842 12.59 -3.55 -12.17
CA HIS A 842 12.36 -3.30 -10.73
C HIS A 842 13.27 -2.14 -10.23
N PRO A 843 12.85 -1.33 -9.22
CA PRO A 843 13.67 -0.29 -8.55
C PRO A 843 15.01 -0.76 -7.93
N ASP A 844 15.25 -2.07 -7.82
CA ASP A 844 16.46 -2.65 -7.24
C ASP A 844 17.52 -3.12 -8.28
N SER A 845 17.21 -3.07 -9.58
CA SER A 845 18.14 -3.49 -10.66
C SER A 845 19.11 -2.39 -11.11
N TRP A 846 18.95 -1.16 -10.60
CA TRP A 846 19.62 0.09 -11.00
C TRP A 846 21.11 0.17 -10.64
N VAL A 847 21.70 -0.96 -10.22
CA VAL A 847 23.13 -1.10 -9.93
C VAL A 847 23.95 -1.35 -11.21
N ARG A 848 23.31 -1.57 -12.36
CA ARG A 848 23.97 -1.58 -13.68
C ARG A 848 23.50 -0.34 -14.44
N GLY A 849 24.40 0.63 -14.62
CA GLY A 849 24.09 2.00 -14.96
C GLY A 849 23.19 2.23 -16.19
N SER A 850 22.59 3.41 -16.25
CA SER A 850 21.63 3.81 -17.29
C SER A 850 22.10 3.43 -18.70
N PRO A 851 21.21 2.86 -19.53
CA PRO A 851 21.36 2.66 -20.97
C PRO A 851 21.67 3.90 -21.82
N ASN A 852 22.74 4.62 -21.51
CA ASN A 852 23.21 5.70 -22.37
C ASN A 852 23.47 5.15 -23.80
N GLY A 853 23.08 5.87 -24.84
CA GLY A 853 23.37 5.49 -26.24
C GLY A 853 22.41 4.50 -26.91
N ILE A 854 21.29 4.11 -26.28
CA ILE A 854 20.17 3.47 -27.01
C ILE A 854 19.59 4.48 -28.01
N THR A 855 19.45 4.09 -29.28
CA THR A 855 18.74 4.89 -30.29
C THR A 855 17.37 4.31 -30.60
N GLY A 856 16.51 5.06 -31.27
CA GLY A 856 15.15 4.62 -31.60
C GLY A 856 15.10 3.30 -32.36
N ILE A 857 16.06 3.07 -33.25
CA ILE A 857 16.11 1.81 -34.01
C ILE A 857 16.47 0.60 -33.13
N HIS A 858 17.25 0.79 -32.05
CA HIS A 858 17.50 -0.29 -31.08
C HIS A 858 16.21 -0.68 -30.36
N TYR A 859 15.51 0.31 -29.82
CA TYR A 859 14.30 0.06 -29.04
C TYR A 859 13.13 -0.42 -29.91
N ALA A 860 12.94 0.14 -31.10
CA ALA A 860 11.95 -0.37 -32.06
C ALA A 860 12.26 -1.81 -32.50
N SER A 861 13.55 -2.17 -32.58
CA SER A 861 13.98 -3.54 -32.88
C SER A 861 13.69 -4.50 -31.75
N TYR A 862 13.90 -4.07 -30.50
CA TYR A 862 13.54 -4.81 -29.29
C TYR A 862 12.05 -5.06 -29.14
N LEU A 863 11.21 -4.10 -29.56
CA LEU A 863 9.74 -4.24 -29.53
C LEU A 863 9.16 -4.97 -30.75
N GLY A 864 9.98 -5.29 -31.76
CA GLY A 864 9.52 -5.99 -32.96
C GLY A 864 8.72 -5.12 -33.95
N LEU A 865 8.85 -3.78 -33.89
CA LEU A 865 8.06 -2.84 -34.69
C LEU A 865 8.60 -2.72 -36.12
N ALA A 866 8.36 -3.72 -36.95
CA ALA A 866 8.89 -3.83 -38.31
C ALA A 866 8.57 -2.61 -39.20
N ASP A 867 7.35 -2.08 -39.13
CA ASP A 867 6.94 -0.90 -39.91
C ASP A 867 7.74 0.35 -39.52
N VAL A 868 7.97 0.55 -38.22
CA VAL A 868 8.75 1.67 -37.68
C VAL A 868 10.22 1.53 -38.06
N VAL A 869 10.80 0.34 -37.87
CA VAL A 869 12.20 0.07 -38.27
C VAL A 869 12.39 0.31 -39.77
N GLY A 870 11.46 -0.17 -40.61
CA GLY A 870 11.50 0.07 -42.05
C GLY A 870 11.54 1.56 -42.39
N GLN A 871 10.69 2.36 -41.76
CA GLN A 871 10.65 3.80 -42.02
C GLN A 871 11.88 4.55 -41.46
N LEU A 872 12.41 4.15 -40.30
CA LEU A 872 13.64 4.71 -39.73
C LEU A 872 14.85 4.47 -40.65
N LEU A 873 14.94 3.28 -41.27
CA LEU A 873 15.99 2.94 -42.24
C LEU A 873 15.92 3.78 -43.53
N GLU A 874 14.73 4.25 -43.92
CA GLU A 874 14.55 5.09 -45.11
C GLU A 874 14.82 6.58 -44.84
N GLN A 875 14.44 7.08 -43.66
CA GLN A 875 14.46 8.51 -43.33
C GLN A 875 15.81 9.00 -42.80
N VAL A 876 16.56 8.15 -42.09
CA VAL A 876 17.77 8.57 -41.40
C VAL A 876 18.97 7.83 -41.98
N GLY A 877 20.05 8.58 -42.27
CA GLY A 877 21.37 8.00 -42.38
C GLY A 877 21.93 7.51 -41.04
N GLU A 878 21.08 6.90 -40.18
CA GLU A 878 21.54 6.21 -38.99
C GLU A 878 22.49 5.11 -39.45
N GLU A 879 23.64 5.00 -38.78
CA GLU A 879 24.48 3.84 -38.97
C GLU A 879 23.65 2.62 -38.54
N ILE A 880 23.30 1.76 -39.50
CA ILE A 880 22.51 0.54 -39.26
C ILE A 880 23.13 -0.40 -38.21
N ASP A 881 24.44 -0.24 -37.99
CA ASP A 881 25.24 -0.93 -36.99
C ASP A 881 25.68 -0.01 -35.84
N ARG A 882 25.02 1.15 -35.66
CA ARG A 882 25.26 2.00 -34.49
C ARG A 882 25.09 1.14 -33.26
N LYS A 883 26.02 1.29 -32.33
CA LYS A 883 26.04 0.48 -31.13
C LYS A 883 25.56 1.28 -29.92
N ASP A 884 24.84 0.61 -29.02
CA ASP A 884 24.57 1.14 -27.68
C ASP A 884 25.84 1.16 -26.81
N THR A 885 25.72 1.59 -25.55
CA THR A 885 26.86 1.60 -24.60
C THR A 885 27.36 0.22 -24.18
N TRP A 886 26.62 -0.86 -24.44
CA TRP A 886 27.11 -2.23 -24.30
C TRP A 886 27.72 -2.76 -25.58
N ALA A 887 27.85 -1.94 -26.62
CA ALA A 887 28.31 -2.33 -27.94
C ALA A 887 27.35 -3.28 -28.70
N ARG A 888 26.07 -3.34 -28.31
CA ARG A 888 25.02 -4.11 -29.00
C ARG A 888 24.49 -3.34 -30.20
N SER A 889 24.21 -4.05 -31.29
CA SER A 889 23.61 -3.48 -32.51
C SER A 889 22.09 -3.69 -32.54
N PRO A 890 21.31 -2.97 -33.37
CA PRO A 890 19.87 -3.20 -33.51
C PRO A 890 19.52 -4.65 -33.88
N LEU A 891 20.38 -5.31 -34.65
CA LEU A 891 20.25 -6.74 -34.95
C LEU A 891 20.35 -7.62 -33.69
N SER A 892 21.20 -7.25 -32.73
CA SER A 892 21.34 -7.98 -31.46
C SER A 892 20.06 -7.87 -30.63
N TRP A 893 19.48 -6.67 -30.54
CA TRP A 893 18.22 -6.42 -29.85
C TRP A 893 17.03 -7.15 -30.50
N ALA A 894 16.92 -7.11 -31.84
CA ALA A 894 15.90 -7.86 -32.57
C ALA A 894 16.04 -9.39 -32.38
N ALA A 895 17.29 -9.87 -32.27
CA ALA A 895 17.58 -11.28 -32.08
C ALA A 895 17.27 -11.76 -30.65
N GLU A 896 17.54 -10.93 -29.64
CA GLU A 896 17.17 -11.17 -28.24
C GLU A 896 15.64 -11.26 -28.06
N GLY A 897 14.88 -10.35 -28.69
CA GLY A 897 13.41 -10.36 -28.67
C GLY A 897 12.75 -11.38 -29.61
N GLY A 898 13.51 -12.09 -30.45
CA GLY A 898 12.96 -13.10 -31.36
C GLY A 898 12.18 -12.54 -32.56
N HIS A 899 12.37 -11.26 -32.90
CA HIS A 899 11.56 -10.56 -33.89
C HIS A 899 12.04 -10.79 -35.33
N ALA A 900 11.68 -11.95 -35.88
CA ALA A 900 12.10 -12.40 -37.22
C ALA A 900 11.82 -11.41 -38.36
N ALA A 901 10.70 -10.66 -38.30
CA ALA A 901 10.38 -9.65 -39.31
C ALA A 901 11.38 -8.49 -39.33
N VAL A 902 11.76 -7.98 -38.16
CA VAL A 902 12.79 -6.93 -38.00
C VAL A 902 14.16 -7.46 -38.41
N VAL A 903 14.54 -8.66 -37.95
CA VAL A 903 15.79 -9.31 -38.34
C VAL A 903 15.88 -9.41 -39.86
N LYS A 904 14.81 -9.88 -40.52
CA LYS A 904 14.78 -9.96 -41.99
C LYS A 904 14.99 -8.59 -42.65
N LEU A 905 14.29 -7.55 -42.20
CA LEU A 905 14.44 -6.19 -42.72
C LEU A 905 15.89 -5.68 -42.59
N LEU A 906 16.50 -5.86 -41.42
CA LEU A 906 17.90 -5.46 -41.17
C LEU A 906 18.86 -6.24 -42.09
N LEU A 907 18.69 -7.55 -42.20
CA LEU A 907 19.54 -8.41 -43.04
C LEU A 907 19.42 -8.12 -44.54
N ASP A 908 18.24 -7.71 -45.02
CA ASP A 908 17.99 -7.41 -46.42
C ASP A 908 18.68 -6.11 -46.91
N THR A 909 19.22 -5.32 -46.00
CA THR A 909 20.05 -4.15 -46.34
C THR A 909 21.46 -4.51 -46.81
N ASP A 910 21.92 -5.76 -46.56
CA ASP A 910 23.28 -6.27 -46.79
C ASP A 910 24.44 -5.45 -46.17
N LYS A 911 24.12 -4.48 -45.29
CA LYS A 911 25.10 -3.58 -44.64
C LYS A 911 25.42 -3.96 -43.19
N VAL A 912 24.62 -4.83 -42.57
CA VAL A 912 24.68 -5.16 -41.14
C VAL A 912 25.85 -6.08 -40.78
N ALA A 913 26.52 -5.79 -39.68
CA ALA A 913 27.55 -6.63 -39.06
C ALA A 913 26.92 -7.81 -38.30
N LEU A 914 26.81 -8.96 -38.97
CA LEU A 914 26.13 -10.16 -38.45
C LEU A 914 26.75 -10.76 -37.18
N ASP A 915 28.07 -10.67 -37.07
CA ASP A 915 28.88 -11.25 -35.98
C ASP A 915 29.38 -10.18 -35.00
N SER A 916 28.73 -9.00 -34.96
CA SER A 916 29.09 -7.94 -34.04
C SER A 916 29.00 -8.44 -32.60
N ARG A 917 30.09 -8.22 -31.85
CA ARG A 917 30.16 -8.54 -30.41
C ARG A 917 29.89 -7.32 -29.57
N ASP A 918 29.15 -7.55 -28.49
CA ASP A 918 28.94 -6.59 -27.42
C ASP A 918 30.07 -6.68 -26.36
N HIS A 919 29.96 -5.94 -25.27
CA HIS A 919 30.94 -5.92 -24.17
C HIS A 919 31.01 -7.25 -23.39
N GLU A 920 29.92 -8.04 -23.40
CA GLU A 920 29.88 -9.39 -22.86
C GLU A 920 30.25 -10.45 -23.90
N GLY A 921 30.76 -10.03 -25.07
CA GLY A 921 31.13 -10.91 -26.18
C GLY A 921 29.97 -11.67 -26.82
N GLN A 922 28.72 -11.29 -26.53
CA GLN A 922 27.52 -11.86 -27.14
C GLN A 922 27.35 -11.38 -28.58
N THR A 923 26.82 -12.24 -29.44
CA THR A 923 26.47 -11.96 -30.83
C THR A 923 24.97 -12.13 -31.03
N PRO A 924 24.37 -11.59 -32.12
CA PRO A 924 22.96 -11.82 -32.43
C PRO A 924 22.57 -13.30 -32.45
N LEU A 925 23.45 -14.17 -32.96
CA LEU A 925 23.18 -15.62 -32.98
C LEU A 925 23.23 -16.24 -31.57
N LEU A 926 24.10 -15.77 -30.69
CA LEU A 926 24.14 -16.22 -29.29
C LEU A 926 22.84 -15.84 -28.57
N TYR A 927 22.38 -14.59 -28.70
CA TYR A 927 21.09 -14.14 -28.14
C TYR A 927 19.90 -14.95 -28.67
N ALA A 928 19.81 -15.13 -29.99
CA ALA A 928 18.73 -15.91 -30.60
C ALA A 928 18.73 -17.37 -30.15
N ALA A 929 19.92 -17.96 -29.95
CA ALA A 929 20.06 -19.33 -29.51
C ALA A 929 19.74 -19.52 -28.01
N ASP A 930 20.12 -18.57 -27.15
CA ASP A 930 19.78 -18.58 -25.72
C ASP A 930 18.27 -18.39 -25.49
N GLY A 931 17.63 -17.52 -26.28
CA GLY A 931 16.18 -17.29 -26.25
C GLY A 931 15.34 -18.36 -26.94
N GLY A 932 15.95 -19.29 -27.68
CA GLY A 932 15.23 -20.36 -28.39
C GLY A 932 14.50 -19.91 -29.66
N HIS A 933 14.90 -18.78 -30.24
CA HIS A 933 14.19 -18.10 -31.33
C HIS A 933 14.47 -18.75 -32.70
N GLU A 934 13.82 -19.87 -32.98
CA GLU A 934 14.01 -20.71 -34.19
C GLU A 934 14.03 -19.90 -35.50
N ALA A 935 13.04 -19.03 -35.71
CA ALA A 935 12.91 -18.27 -36.95
C ALA A 935 14.07 -17.28 -37.15
N VAL A 936 14.56 -16.66 -36.08
CA VAL A 936 15.71 -15.75 -36.12
C VAL A 936 17.00 -16.52 -36.39
N VAL A 937 17.22 -17.64 -35.68
CA VAL A 937 18.38 -18.51 -35.90
C VAL A 937 18.45 -18.93 -37.36
N LYS A 938 17.32 -19.38 -37.95
CA LYS A 938 17.25 -19.75 -39.36
C LYS A 938 17.64 -18.61 -40.29
N LEU A 939 17.09 -17.41 -40.09
CA LEU A 939 17.40 -16.23 -40.90
C LEU A 939 18.88 -15.83 -40.84
N LEU A 940 19.51 -15.95 -39.68
CA LEU A 940 20.94 -15.70 -39.50
C LEU A 940 21.78 -16.78 -40.20
N LEU A 941 21.45 -18.06 -40.02
CA LEU A 941 22.16 -19.19 -40.63
C LEU A 941 22.09 -19.22 -42.17
N ASP A 942 21.00 -18.69 -42.75
CA ASP A 942 20.86 -18.54 -44.20
C ASP A 942 21.88 -17.54 -44.80
N ARG A 943 22.56 -16.73 -43.96
CA ARG A 943 23.59 -15.78 -44.41
C ARG A 943 24.98 -16.43 -44.36
N LYS A 944 25.62 -16.50 -45.54
CA LYS A 944 26.94 -17.15 -45.74
C LYS A 944 28.09 -16.65 -44.87
N LYS A 945 27.98 -15.44 -44.29
CA LYS A 945 29.06 -14.78 -43.53
C LYS A 945 28.99 -15.02 -42.02
N VAL A 946 27.92 -15.62 -41.49
CA VAL A 946 27.76 -15.83 -40.04
C VAL A 946 28.70 -16.92 -39.54
N ASN A 947 29.41 -16.63 -38.45
CA ASN A 947 30.22 -17.61 -37.76
C ASN A 947 29.43 -18.26 -36.62
N ILE A 948 29.06 -19.51 -36.83
CA ILE A 948 28.16 -20.28 -35.97
C ILE A 948 28.79 -20.78 -34.65
N ASP A 949 30.11 -20.76 -34.55
CA ASP A 949 30.86 -21.26 -33.38
C ASP A 949 31.55 -20.13 -32.60
N LEU A 950 31.13 -18.88 -32.81
CA LEU A 950 31.65 -17.77 -32.01
C LEU A 950 31.33 -18.00 -30.53
N LYS A 951 32.39 -18.01 -29.73
CA LYS A 951 32.31 -18.15 -28.28
C LYS A 951 32.19 -16.82 -27.60
N ASP A 952 31.36 -16.78 -26.55
CA ASP A 952 31.36 -15.71 -25.56
C ASP A 952 32.57 -15.84 -24.59
N PRO A 953 32.77 -14.89 -23.65
CA PRO A 953 33.88 -14.89 -22.70
C PRO A 953 33.91 -16.06 -21.73
N TRP A 954 32.84 -16.86 -21.63
CA TRP A 954 32.78 -18.09 -20.82
C TRP A 954 33.02 -19.35 -21.67
N GLY A 955 33.34 -19.16 -22.96
CA GLY A 955 33.56 -20.25 -23.91
C GLY A 955 32.28 -20.89 -24.44
N ARG A 956 31.11 -20.26 -24.27
CA ARG A 956 29.81 -20.81 -24.70
C ARG A 956 29.54 -20.49 -26.17
N THR A 957 29.11 -21.50 -26.93
CA THR A 957 28.67 -21.37 -28.34
C THR A 957 27.15 -21.29 -28.43
N PRO A 958 26.57 -20.89 -29.58
CA PRO A 958 25.12 -20.92 -29.79
C PRO A 958 24.51 -22.30 -29.52
N LEU A 959 25.18 -23.39 -29.95
CA LEU A 959 24.71 -24.75 -29.66
C LEU A 959 24.65 -25.03 -28.17
N LEU A 960 25.64 -24.56 -27.41
CA LEU A 960 25.68 -24.75 -25.96
C LEU A 960 24.57 -23.99 -25.24
N LEU A 961 24.32 -22.73 -25.60
CA LEU A 961 23.22 -21.93 -25.04
C LEU A 961 21.85 -22.56 -25.34
N ALA A 962 21.60 -22.94 -26.60
CA ALA A 962 20.38 -23.65 -26.99
C ALA A 962 20.21 -24.97 -26.25
N THR A 963 21.31 -25.69 -26.03
CA THR A 963 21.33 -26.95 -25.28
C THR A 963 21.04 -26.74 -23.80
N GLN A 964 21.60 -25.69 -23.20
CA GLN A 964 21.37 -25.32 -21.80
C GLN A 964 19.90 -24.91 -21.58
N GLY A 965 19.31 -24.17 -22.51
CA GLY A 965 17.90 -23.76 -22.50
C GLY A 965 16.91 -24.87 -22.81
N GLY A 966 17.35 -25.97 -23.43
CA GLY A 966 16.47 -27.07 -23.85
C GLY A 966 15.75 -26.80 -25.18
N HIS A 967 16.27 -25.89 -25.99
CA HIS A 967 15.62 -25.40 -27.21
C HIS A 967 15.82 -26.37 -28.39
N GLU A 968 15.05 -27.46 -28.39
CA GLU A 968 15.18 -28.58 -29.35
C GLU A 968 15.23 -28.15 -30.82
N ALA A 969 14.33 -27.25 -31.24
CA ALA A 969 14.26 -26.78 -32.63
C ALA A 969 15.52 -26.02 -33.06
N VAL A 970 16.07 -25.17 -32.18
CA VAL A 970 17.32 -24.45 -32.41
C VAL A 970 18.51 -25.39 -32.45
N VAL A 971 18.58 -26.35 -31.52
CA VAL A 971 19.63 -27.38 -31.50
C VAL A 971 19.63 -28.15 -32.83
N LYS A 972 18.46 -28.58 -33.29
CA LYS A 972 18.32 -29.28 -34.57
C LYS A 972 18.79 -28.43 -35.75
N LEU A 973 18.36 -27.16 -35.85
CA LEU A 973 18.80 -26.25 -36.91
C LEU A 973 20.32 -26.07 -36.93
N LEU A 974 20.94 -25.89 -35.76
CA LEU A 974 22.39 -25.73 -35.64
C LEU A 974 23.13 -27.00 -36.08
N LEU A 975 22.67 -28.18 -35.66
CA LEU A 975 23.26 -29.48 -36.05
C LEU A 975 23.11 -29.77 -37.56
N GLU A 976 21.97 -29.44 -38.15
CA GLU A 976 21.70 -29.63 -39.59
C GLU A 976 22.65 -28.84 -40.49
N THR A 977 23.27 -27.77 -39.99
CA THR A 977 24.31 -27.04 -40.75
C THR A 977 25.55 -27.89 -41.05
N GLY A 978 25.81 -28.93 -40.24
CA GLY A 978 26.97 -29.81 -40.33
C GLY A 978 28.32 -29.13 -40.06
N LYS A 979 28.32 -27.87 -39.63
CA LYS A 979 29.52 -27.04 -39.45
C LYS A 979 29.87 -26.79 -37.98
N VAL A 980 28.94 -27.04 -37.06
CA VAL A 980 29.07 -26.73 -35.63
C VAL A 980 30.05 -27.69 -34.95
N ASP A 981 30.85 -27.16 -34.03
CA ASP A 981 31.64 -27.97 -33.10
C ASP A 981 30.74 -28.51 -31.96
N ILE A 982 30.28 -29.76 -32.10
CA ILE A 982 29.33 -30.42 -31.20
C ILE A 982 29.91 -30.62 -29.79
N ASP A 983 31.24 -30.73 -29.67
CA ASP A 983 31.95 -30.95 -28.40
C ASP A 983 32.70 -29.70 -27.92
N SER A 984 32.34 -28.53 -28.45
CA SER A 984 32.92 -27.26 -28.01
C SER A 984 32.78 -27.10 -26.50
N ARG A 985 33.92 -26.85 -25.84
CA ARG A 985 34.01 -26.74 -24.39
C ARG A 985 33.93 -25.29 -23.91
N THR A 986 33.27 -25.10 -22.77
CA THR A 986 33.38 -23.88 -21.95
C THR A 986 34.73 -23.79 -21.24
N ASP A 987 34.97 -22.67 -20.58
CA ASP A 987 36.13 -22.47 -19.70
C ASP A 987 36.16 -23.42 -18.49
N GLU A 988 35.05 -24.08 -18.15
CA GLU A 988 35.00 -25.14 -17.12
C GLU A 988 35.20 -26.55 -17.72
N GLY A 989 35.44 -26.64 -19.02
CA GLY A 989 35.58 -27.89 -19.75
C GLY A 989 34.25 -28.62 -20.01
N ARG A 990 33.10 -27.95 -19.89
CA ARG A 990 31.77 -28.55 -20.13
C ARG A 990 31.36 -28.49 -21.59
N THR A 991 30.77 -29.56 -22.11
CA THR A 991 30.23 -29.69 -23.48
C THR A 991 28.71 -29.48 -23.51
N PRO A 992 28.09 -29.26 -24.69
CA PRO A 992 26.63 -29.25 -24.83
C PRO A 992 25.96 -30.47 -24.18
N LEU A 993 26.47 -31.69 -24.44
CA LEU A 993 25.91 -32.92 -23.85
C LEU A 993 25.93 -32.89 -22.32
N SER A 994 26.99 -32.35 -21.70
CA SER A 994 27.06 -32.22 -20.25
C SER A 994 26.03 -31.24 -19.67
N PHE A 995 25.71 -30.14 -20.39
CA PHE A 995 24.65 -29.19 -19.98
C PHE A 995 23.24 -29.79 -20.15
N ALA A 996 22.98 -30.47 -21.28
CA ALA A 996 21.72 -31.17 -21.51
C ALA A 996 21.46 -32.20 -20.41
N ALA A 997 22.52 -32.94 -20.02
CA ALA A 997 22.44 -33.96 -19.01
C ALA A 997 22.27 -33.40 -17.59
N TRP A 998 22.94 -32.29 -17.28
CA TRP A 998 22.78 -31.57 -16.02
C TRP A 998 21.38 -30.96 -15.83
N LYS A 999 20.75 -30.50 -16.92
CA LYS A 999 19.40 -29.89 -16.87
C LYS A 999 18.26 -30.89 -17.08
N GLY A 1000 18.57 -32.12 -17.50
CA GLY A 1000 17.57 -33.16 -17.73
C GLY A 1000 16.83 -33.06 -19.08
N HIS A 1001 17.40 -32.37 -20.07
CA HIS A 1001 16.76 -32.13 -21.37
C HIS A 1001 16.86 -33.36 -22.29
N GLU A 1002 16.01 -34.37 -22.05
CA GLU A 1002 16.07 -35.69 -22.71
C GLU A 1002 16.03 -35.64 -24.25
N ALA A 1003 15.20 -34.78 -24.83
CA ALA A 1003 15.08 -34.65 -26.28
C ALA A 1003 16.33 -34.05 -26.91
N VAL A 1004 16.95 -33.06 -26.25
CA VAL A 1004 18.22 -32.48 -26.68
C VAL A 1004 19.36 -33.51 -26.58
N VAL A 1005 19.37 -34.33 -25.52
CA VAL A 1005 20.33 -35.45 -25.38
C VAL A 1005 20.17 -36.43 -26.55
N LYS A 1006 18.94 -36.81 -26.92
CA LYS A 1006 18.70 -37.66 -28.12
C LYS A 1006 19.24 -37.02 -29.39
N LEU A 1007 18.90 -35.76 -29.65
CA LEU A 1007 19.36 -35.04 -30.84
C LEU A 1007 20.89 -34.99 -30.95
N LEU A 1008 21.60 -34.78 -29.83
CA LEU A 1008 23.06 -34.78 -29.80
C LEU A 1008 23.64 -36.17 -30.06
N LEU A 1009 23.07 -37.22 -29.46
CA LEU A 1009 23.51 -38.61 -29.63
C LEU A 1009 23.25 -39.13 -31.05
N GLU A 1010 22.11 -38.77 -31.66
CA GLU A 1010 21.74 -39.14 -33.04
C GLU A 1010 22.75 -38.65 -34.09
N THR A 1011 23.58 -37.66 -33.76
CA THR A 1011 24.65 -37.20 -34.66
C THR A 1011 25.78 -38.22 -34.83
N GLY A 1012 25.95 -39.13 -33.87
CA GLY A 1012 27.04 -40.12 -33.82
C GLY A 1012 28.46 -39.52 -33.72
N LYS A 1013 28.58 -38.23 -33.42
CA LYS A 1013 29.85 -37.49 -33.38
C LYS A 1013 30.22 -36.95 -32.00
N VAL A 1014 29.31 -37.05 -31.03
CA VAL A 1014 29.45 -36.45 -29.70
C VAL A 1014 30.28 -37.35 -28.78
N ASP A 1015 31.23 -36.77 -28.05
CA ASP A 1015 31.98 -37.48 -27.00
C ASP A 1015 31.12 -37.63 -25.73
N ILE A 1016 30.55 -38.83 -25.57
CA ILE A 1016 29.66 -39.18 -24.45
C ILE A 1016 30.35 -39.24 -23.09
N ASP A 1017 31.67 -39.47 -23.08
CA ASP A 1017 32.48 -39.64 -21.87
C ASP A 1017 33.38 -38.44 -21.57
N SER A 1018 33.14 -37.33 -22.27
CA SER A 1018 33.81 -36.06 -22.10
C SER A 1018 33.79 -35.58 -20.65
N LYS A 1019 34.98 -35.30 -20.09
CA LYS A 1019 35.15 -34.91 -18.68
C LYS A 1019 35.39 -33.43 -18.50
N ASP A 1020 34.58 -32.78 -17.66
CA ASP A 1020 34.84 -31.40 -17.25
C ASP A 1020 36.04 -31.30 -16.29
N PHE A 1021 36.37 -30.09 -15.82
CA PHE A 1021 37.50 -29.90 -14.89
C PHE A 1021 37.29 -30.52 -13.50
N LYS A 1022 36.06 -30.88 -13.14
CA LYS A 1022 35.76 -31.69 -11.96
C LYS A 1022 35.86 -33.19 -12.25
N SER A 1023 36.28 -33.57 -13.45
CA SER A 1023 36.29 -34.94 -13.97
C SER A 1023 34.90 -35.57 -14.02
N TRP A 1024 33.84 -34.76 -14.19
CA TRP A 1024 32.47 -35.25 -14.32
C TRP A 1024 32.11 -35.45 -15.79
N THR A 1025 31.52 -36.60 -16.08
CA THR A 1025 30.93 -36.93 -17.38
C THR A 1025 29.47 -36.46 -17.43
N PRO A 1026 28.86 -36.34 -18.64
CA PRO A 1026 27.43 -36.10 -18.77
C PRO A 1026 26.57 -37.09 -17.97
N LEU A 1027 26.97 -38.37 -17.94
CA LEU A 1027 26.28 -39.40 -17.16
C LEU A 1027 26.28 -39.08 -15.66
N ARG A 1028 27.44 -38.68 -15.11
CA ARG A 1028 27.55 -38.32 -13.69
C ARG A 1028 26.71 -37.10 -13.34
N TRP A 1029 26.62 -36.11 -14.23
CA TRP A 1029 25.72 -34.97 -14.06
C TRP A 1029 24.25 -35.41 -14.04
N ALA A 1030 23.82 -36.30 -14.93
CA ALA A 1030 22.45 -36.81 -14.95
C ALA A 1030 22.10 -37.66 -13.70
N GLU A 1031 23.05 -38.45 -13.20
CA GLU A 1031 22.87 -39.27 -11.98
C GLU A 1031 22.75 -38.41 -10.72
N GLU A 1032 23.65 -37.44 -10.54
CA GLU A 1032 23.67 -36.57 -9.36
C GLU A 1032 22.39 -35.74 -9.22
N TYR A 1033 21.81 -35.30 -10.36
CA TYR A 1033 20.58 -34.50 -10.40
C TYR A 1033 19.31 -35.33 -10.62
N GLY A 1034 19.42 -36.67 -10.66
CA GLY A 1034 18.27 -37.58 -10.67
C GLY A 1034 17.49 -37.67 -11.99
N HIS A 1035 18.10 -37.30 -13.12
CA HIS A 1035 17.46 -37.27 -14.45
C HIS A 1035 17.41 -38.67 -15.09
N LYS A 1036 16.49 -39.52 -14.61
CA LYS A 1036 16.41 -40.95 -14.97
C LYS A 1036 16.30 -41.24 -16.47
N GLY A 1037 15.56 -40.45 -17.25
CA GLY A 1037 15.45 -40.70 -18.69
C GLY A 1037 16.72 -40.34 -19.45
N VAL A 1038 17.43 -39.27 -19.05
CA VAL A 1038 18.78 -38.97 -19.57
C VAL A 1038 19.77 -40.07 -19.22
N VAL A 1039 19.76 -40.53 -17.97
CA VAL A 1039 20.62 -41.64 -17.51
C VAL A 1039 20.38 -42.88 -18.39
N ALA A 1040 19.13 -43.24 -18.68
CA ALA A 1040 18.81 -44.36 -19.54
C ALA A 1040 19.34 -44.19 -20.97
N LEU A 1041 19.24 -42.99 -21.55
CA LEU A 1041 19.76 -42.68 -22.89
C LEU A 1041 21.29 -42.79 -22.96
N LEU A 1042 21.99 -42.19 -22.00
CA LEU A 1042 23.45 -42.23 -21.95
C LEU A 1042 23.98 -43.64 -21.67
N TYR A 1043 23.33 -44.44 -20.82
CA TYR A 1043 23.70 -45.85 -20.60
C TYR A 1043 23.44 -46.74 -21.82
N HIS A 1044 22.42 -46.44 -22.64
CA HIS A 1044 22.11 -47.21 -23.84
C HIS A 1044 23.20 -47.03 -24.90
N GLU A 1045 23.60 -45.80 -25.19
CA GLU A 1045 24.66 -45.50 -26.17
C GLU A 1045 26.05 -45.95 -25.69
N ASN A 1046 26.38 -45.78 -24.40
CA ASN A 1046 27.68 -46.20 -23.85
C ASN A 1046 27.88 -47.74 -23.89
N LYS A 1047 26.79 -48.53 -24.01
CA LYS A 1047 26.89 -49.98 -24.25
C LYS A 1047 27.11 -50.35 -25.71
N MET A 1048 26.66 -49.53 -26.66
CA MET A 1048 26.85 -49.80 -28.09
C MET A 1048 28.30 -49.57 -28.51
N ASP A 1049 29.00 -48.61 -27.90
CA ASP A 1049 30.41 -48.29 -28.22
C ASP A 1049 31.40 -49.39 -27.77
N VAL A 1050 31.12 -50.02 -26.61
CA VAL A 1050 31.93 -51.13 -26.06
C VAL A 1050 31.76 -52.43 -26.88
N ASP A 1051 30.61 -52.62 -27.53
CA ASP A 1051 30.36 -53.80 -28.38
C ASP A 1051 30.90 -53.64 -29.82
N THR A 1052 31.22 -52.42 -30.28
CA THR A 1052 31.80 -52.16 -31.62
C THR A 1052 33.32 -52.29 -31.69
N GLU A 1053 34.08 -52.13 -30.60
CA GLU A 1053 35.54 -52.39 -30.58
C GLU A 1053 35.90 -53.90 -30.64
N CYS A 1054 34.92 -54.81 -30.67
CA CYS A 1054 35.15 -56.26 -30.78
C CYS A 1054 35.07 -56.84 -32.21
N LEU A 1055 34.93 -56.03 -33.26
CA LEU A 1055 34.88 -56.52 -34.65
C LEU A 1055 35.66 -55.62 -35.63
N ASP A 1056 36.98 -55.59 -35.51
CA ASP A 1056 37.92 -55.65 -36.66
C ASP A 1056 39.39 -55.71 -36.18
N GLY A 1057 39.98 -56.91 -36.25
CA GLY A 1057 41.41 -57.15 -36.51
C GLY A 1057 42.41 -57.08 -35.36
#